data_AF-A0A5R8LSK3-F1
#
_entry.id   AF-A0A5R8LSK3-F1
#
_cell.length_a   1.000
_cell.length_b   1.000
_cell.length_c   1.000
_cell.angle_alpha   90.00
_cell.angle_beta   90.00
_cell.angle_gamma   90.00
#
_symmetry.space_group_name_H-M   'P 1'
#
loop_
_entity.id
_entity.type
_entity.pdbx_description
1 polymer ?
#
loop_
_entity_poly.entity_id
_entity_poly.type
_entity_poly.pdbx_seq_one_letter_code
_entity_poly.pdbx_strand_id
1 'polypeptide(L)'
;MKYLIVLLVFTVIGIHSMYGQETYLDTFSAFSYSGNEGSMSFAGGWSETGEANDPGSGRIQIDGQRLRFQNLDNNYITRNLNLANALTATLTFDFQRTNGDEIVTVQLYDGSTYSTVGNLDGSGSFNYSLNANQMNANAGIRFISGSGNWSNSETLYVDNVLFTVVFPDDPPVLIATGNQIHCNGGNTPIAQTISITDPDDTSTTAVYVQISNGYIAGEDLLTLTGSHPGITSTWDAVEGKLTLQGPATYSAFENAILDVHYSTSSPNPTGSRQFSITVGEANFLPATGHYYEFVADVGISWTDAEVAASNRTYFGLQGYLATLTTQEEADFSGSQAQGVGWIGASDAATEGEWFWVTGPEAGTPFWSGRADGSTLPPTNFANWNGGEPNQSGNEDYAHITDPSVVRGGAPLGSWNDLPNGGGSGAYAPQGYVVEYGGMPGDPVLNISATTSLTMDDTAPTWVSASGSLDESYQCASDVPSLSVCGSLSVTFFNEAQYSWGFGLQNNTGSQIDAWEVQIPNADYQLNVSQLSNQGAFTYSQLDNGDGTFDLTLAGTGPIAPYGGIPGGNIQWSGVNFGFDPTSDGISVFCGSIPFAPPVATDDCSVANISIISDQITTFNSENDFTRVITYMATDSSGNISVPFTKTITVQDTTAPTASNPGAISVYCSADVPVPDTSLVLDEADNCVGPLTVTHVGDSTDGGYNPETITRTYSITDAAGNTTNVFQIISVYQSEILSQPMDVNTTAGTTVVFSVTANNVDQYQWQVSTNGGVSFSNLLNGSGYSGVQTSNLQIQANAVDLQKNGYRYRVLLSNSAASCPAVASLPALFTIGVRSIITNRRITHRVNKN
;
A
#
# COMPACT_ATOMS: atom_id res chain seq x y z
N MET A 1 -15.58 -2.66 60.43
CA MET A 1 -14.77 -3.63 61.21
C MET A 1 -14.11 -4.58 60.23
N LYS A 2 -12.76 -4.55 60.17
CA LYS A 2 -11.83 -5.63 59.77
C LYS A 2 -11.89 -6.07 58.28
N TYR A 3 -10.84 -6.04 57.46
CA TYR A 3 -9.40 -6.13 57.71
C TYR A 3 -8.60 -5.20 56.82
N LEU A 4 -7.69 -4.49 57.47
CA LEU A 4 -6.54 -3.76 56.97
C LEU A 4 -5.46 -4.81 56.62
N ILE A 5 -5.07 -4.91 55.35
CA ILE A 5 -3.78 -5.51 54.97
C ILE A 5 -2.91 -4.34 54.53
N VAL A 6 -2.10 -3.86 55.47
CA VAL A 6 -0.97 -2.98 55.20
C VAL A 6 0.06 -3.82 54.45
N LEU A 7 0.20 -3.61 53.14
CA LEU A 7 1.40 -4.01 52.42
C LEU A 7 2.43 -2.92 52.72
N LEU A 8 3.26 -3.14 53.72
CA LEU A 8 4.41 -2.28 54.01
C LEU A 8 5.44 -2.57 52.91
N VAL A 9 5.36 -1.85 51.80
CA VAL A 9 6.48 -1.76 50.84
C VAL A 9 7.56 -1.01 51.60
N PHE A 10 8.63 -1.70 51.97
CA PHE A 10 9.88 -1.05 52.34
C PHE A 10 10.34 -0.31 51.08
N THR A 11 10.11 0.99 51.01
CA THR A 11 10.88 1.89 50.16
C THR A 11 12.32 1.78 50.65
N VAL A 12 13.12 1.00 49.93
CA VAL A 12 14.57 1.05 50.02
C VAL A 12 14.93 2.49 49.66
N ILE A 13 15.51 3.23 50.60
CA ILE A 13 16.04 4.57 50.34
C ILE A 13 17.09 4.36 49.25
N GLY A 14 16.82 4.87 48.03
CA GLY A 14 17.69 4.80 46.86
C GLY A 14 18.97 5.60 47.06
N ILE A 15 19.83 5.13 47.96
CA ILE A 15 21.24 5.50 47.97
C ILE A 15 21.93 4.43 47.13
N HIS A 16 21.99 4.66 45.81
CA HIS A 16 22.85 3.88 44.92
C HIS A 16 24.29 4.39 45.11
N SER A 17 24.85 4.15 46.30
CA SER A 17 26.27 4.32 46.52
C SER A 17 27.00 3.19 45.80
N MET A 18 27.90 3.56 44.91
CA MET A 18 28.72 2.69 44.04
C MET A 18 29.72 1.85 44.85
N TYR A 19 29.22 0.93 45.67
CA TYR A 19 30.02 0.17 46.63
C TYR A 19 29.67 -1.32 46.59
N GLY A 20 30.45 -2.10 45.83
CA GLY A 20 30.35 -3.56 45.81
C GLY A 20 30.94 -4.17 47.08
N GLN A 21 30.13 -4.93 47.84
CA GLN A 21 30.63 -5.69 49.00
C GLN A 21 31.15 -7.06 48.54
N GLU A 22 32.44 -7.25 48.69
CA GLU A 22 33.15 -8.48 48.37
C GLU A 22 33.67 -9.19 49.62
N THR A 23 33.94 -10.49 49.49
CA THR A 23 34.43 -11.33 50.60
C THR A 23 35.65 -12.15 50.22
N TYR A 24 36.67 -12.14 51.08
CA TYR A 24 37.73 -13.15 51.07
C TYR A 24 37.50 -14.07 52.26
N LEU A 25 37.14 -15.33 52.03
CA LEU A 25 36.77 -16.26 53.09
C LEU A 25 37.60 -17.54 53.00
N ASP A 26 38.09 -17.98 54.16
CA ASP A 26 38.61 -19.34 54.38
C ASP A 26 37.95 -19.92 55.63
N THR A 27 37.16 -20.98 55.42
CA THR A 27 36.49 -21.73 56.49
C THR A 27 37.27 -22.96 56.91
N PHE A 28 38.45 -23.18 56.32
CA PHE A 28 39.27 -24.39 56.49
C PHE A 28 38.48 -25.69 56.30
N SER A 29 37.39 -25.64 55.52
CA SER A 29 36.48 -26.77 55.27
C SER A 29 37.16 -27.93 54.54
N ALA A 30 38.21 -27.60 53.78
CA ALA A 30 39.09 -28.56 53.13
C ALA A 30 40.43 -28.63 53.87
N PHE A 31 41.06 -29.81 53.81
CA PHE A 31 42.42 -30.03 54.27
C PHE A 31 43.44 -29.42 53.28
N SER A 32 43.40 -28.10 53.12
CA SER A 32 44.25 -27.34 52.19
C SER A 32 44.46 -25.92 52.68
N TYR A 33 45.68 -25.39 52.51
CA TYR A 33 45.98 -23.98 52.71
C TYR A 33 45.47 -23.07 51.59
N SER A 34 44.85 -23.61 50.54
CA SER A 34 44.33 -22.84 49.40
C SER A 34 42.81 -22.61 49.45
N GLY A 35 42.15 -22.76 50.60
CA GLY A 35 40.69 -22.53 50.74
C GLY A 35 40.30 -21.12 50.31
N ASN A 36 39.32 -20.99 49.42
CA ASN A 36 38.82 -19.72 48.89
C ASN A 36 37.29 -19.84 48.72
N GLU A 37 36.56 -19.66 49.81
CA GLU A 37 35.09 -19.78 49.85
C GLU A 37 34.36 -18.43 49.78
N GLY A 38 35.11 -17.33 49.58
CA GLY A 38 34.58 -15.98 49.41
C GLY A 38 34.26 -15.67 47.94
N SER A 39 33.63 -14.52 47.69
CA SER A 39 33.37 -14.00 46.34
C SER A 39 34.66 -13.58 45.62
N MET A 40 35.71 -13.24 46.37
CA MET A 40 37.06 -12.97 45.88
C MET A 40 38.06 -14.02 46.35
N SER A 41 39.05 -14.32 45.50
CA SER A 41 40.12 -15.27 45.82
C SER A 41 41.32 -14.58 46.46
N PHE A 42 41.86 -15.15 47.54
CA PHE A 42 43.14 -14.70 48.09
C PHE A 42 44.26 -14.83 47.04
N ALA A 43 45.30 -13.99 47.13
CA ALA A 43 46.40 -13.95 46.16
C ALA A 43 47.28 -15.22 46.15
N GLY A 44 47.09 -16.09 47.15
CA GLY A 44 47.71 -17.40 47.28
C GLY A 44 47.15 -18.16 48.47
N GLY A 45 47.66 -19.38 48.68
CA GLY A 45 47.36 -20.13 49.90
C GLY A 45 48.11 -19.58 51.12
N TRP A 46 47.76 -20.08 52.31
CA TRP A 46 48.57 -19.87 53.50
C TRP A 46 49.99 -20.42 53.33
N SER A 47 50.97 -19.70 53.87
CA SER A 47 52.38 -20.06 53.85
C SER A 47 52.97 -19.99 55.25
N GLU A 48 53.52 -21.10 55.71
CA GLU A 48 54.23 -21.19 56.98
C GLU A 48 55.66 -20.68 56.87
N THR A 49 56.21 -20.21 57.99
CA THR A 49 57.63 -19.92 58.15
C THR A 49 58.14 -20.55 59.44
N GLY A 50 59.28 -21.23 59.33
CA GLY A 50 59.94 -21.94 60.44
C GLY A 50 59.71 -23.46 60.40
N GLU A 51 58.80 -23.94 59.55
CA GLU A 51 58.54 -25.36 59.29
C GLU A 51 58.21 -25.63 57.80
N ALA A 52 57.87 -26.87 57.46
CA ALA A 52 57.54 -27.26 56.09
C ALA A 52 56.05 -27.00 55.82
N ASN A 53 55.75 -26.23 54.77
CA ASN A 53 54.39 -25.79 54.42
C ASN A 53 53.43 -26.96 54.10
N ASP A 54 52.86 -27.58 55.12
CA ASP A 54 52.03 -28.79 55.06
C ASP A 54 50.75 -28.60 55.90
N PRO A 55 49.56 -28.50 55.26
CA PRO A 55 48.31 -28.29 55.99
C PRO A 55 47.92 -29.45 56.92
N GLY A 56 48.61 -30.59 56.84
CA GLY A 56 48.26 -31.79 57.59
C GLY A 56 49.17 -32.22 58.70
N SER A 57 50.30 -31.54 58.89
CA SER A 57 51.24 -31.91 59.93
C SER A 57 52.10 -30.72 60.31
N GLY A 58 52.48 -30.62 61.59
CA GLY A 58 53.36 -29.56 62.07
C GLY A 58 52.87 -28.89 63.34
N ARG A 59 53.45 -27.72 63.61
CA ARG A 59 53.06 -26.79 64.69
C ARG A 59 51.83 -26.00 64.28
N ILE A 60 51.70 -25.72 63.00
CA ILE A 60 50.51 -25.16 62.36
C ILE A 60 49.93 -26.24 61.44
N GLN A 61 48.63 -26.53 61.54
CA GLN A 61 47.96 -27.50 60.68
C GLN A 61 46.44 -27.27 60.68
N ILE A 62 45.72 -27.84 59.72
CA ILE A 62 44.26 -27.90 59.73
C ILE A 62 43.82 -29.13 60.52
N ASP A 63 43.10 -28.92 61.62
CA ASP A 63 42.57 -29.97 62.48
C ASP A 63 41.10 -29.71 62.81
N GLY A 64 40.23 -30.65 62.43
CA GLY A 64 38.78 -30.54 62.64
C GLY A 64 38.15 -29.35 61.91
N GLN A 65 38.60 -29.06 60.67
CA GLN A 65 38.19 -27.91 59.85
C GLN A 65 38.56 -26.55 60.45
N ARG A 66 39.63 -26.47 61.24
CA ARG A 66 40.11 -25.23 61.85
C ARG A 66 41.62 -25.17 61.80
N LEU A 67 42.17 -23.97 61.70
CA LEU A 67 43.61 -23.77 61.74
C LEU A 67 44.11 -23.85 63.18
N ARG A 68 44.87 -24.90 63.50
CA ARG A 68 45.40 -25.18 64.83
C ARG A 68 46.85 -24.72 64.96
N PHE A 69 47.15 -23.99 66.02
CA PHE A 69 48.49 -23.58 66.44
C PHE A 69 48.93 -24.34 67.70
N GLN A 70 50.15 -24.85 67.70
CA GLN A 70 50.79 -25.57 68.81
C GLN A 70 52.30 -25.36 68.77
N ASN A 71 52.97 -25.14 69.90
CA ASN A 71 54.43 -24.91 69.91
C ASN A 71 54.88 -23.83 68.90
N LEU A 72 54.18 -22.69 68.89
CA LEU A 72 54.33 -21.65 67.86
C LEU A 72 55.61 -20.81 68.00
N ASP A 73 56.46 -21.07 69.00
CA ASP A 73 57.69 -20.30 69.25
C ASP A 73 58.53 -20.13 67.97
N ASN A 74 58.71 -18.89 67.53
CA ASN A 74 59.44 -18.49 66.31
C ASN A 74 58.84 -18.97 64.97
N ASN A 75 57.62 -19.52 64.97
CA ASN A 75 56.90 -19.92 63.77
C ASN A 75 55.71 -19.00 63.54
N TYR A 76 55.29 -18.88 62.29
CA TYR A 76 54.10 -18.11 61.93
C TYR A 76 53.56 -18.58 60.59
N ILE A 77 52.31 -18.23 60.32
CA ILE A 77 51.68 -18.45 59.02
C ILE A 77 51.17 -17.14 58.47
N THR A 78 51.34 -16.94 57.17
CA THR A 78 50.92 -15.72 56.45
C THR A 78 50.03 -16.05 55.28
N ARG A 79 49.14 -15.11 54.92
CA ARG A 79 48.41 -15.16 53.66
C ARG A 79 48.20 -13.76 53.10
N ASN A 80 48.32 -13.63 51.78
CA ASN A 80 48.18 -12.36 51.08
C ASN A 80 46.85 -12.25 50.35
N LEU A 81 46.36 -11.02 50.23
CA LEU A 81 45.16 -10.64 49.51
C LEU A 81 45.35 -9.27 48.87
N ASN A 82 44.60 -9.00 47.80
CA ASN A 82 44.67 -7.72 47.09
C ASN A 82 43.53 -6.81 47.54
N LEU A 83 43.85 -5.76 48.29
CA LEU A 83 42.89 -4.74 48.74
C LEU A 83 43.14 -3.39 48.08
N ALA A 84 43.75 -3.36 46.89
CA ALA A 84 43.93 -2.12 46.15
C ALA A 84 42.57 -1.47 45.85
N ASN A 85 42.48 -0.15 46.06
CA ASN A 85 41.27 0.66 45.85
C ASN A 85 40.09 0.32 46.78
N ALA A 86 40.24 -0.61 47.73
CA ALA A 86 39.20 -0.87 48.72
C ALA A 86 38.91 0.40 49.54
N LEU A 87 37.63 0.70 49.70
CA LEU A 87 37.14 1.85 50.46
C LEU A 87 37.02 1.52 51.93
N THR A 88 36.53 0.31 52.24
CA THR A 88 36.54 -0.25 53.60
C THR A 88 36.88 -1.73 53.56
N ALA A 89 37.47 -2.25 54.63
CA ALA A 89 37.67 -3.68 54.82
C ALA A 89 37.57 -4.01 56.32
N THR A 90 36.87 -5.08 56.66
CA THR A 90 36.74 -5.59 58.02
C THR A 90 37.16 -7.05 58.07
N LEU A 91 38.09 -7.38 58.97
CA LEU A 91 38.53 -8.73 59.26
C LEU A 91 37.74 -9.30 60.43
N THR A 92 37.13 -10.46 60.24
CA THR A 92 36.51 -11.26 61.30
C THR A 92 36.97 -12.71 61.24
N PHE A 93 36.96 -13.38 62.40
CA PHE A 93 37.16 -14.82 62.54
C PHE A 93 36.85 -15.26 63.97
N ASP A 94 36.70 -16.57 64.17
CA ASP A 94 36.54 -17.18 65.48
C ASP A 94 37.85 -17.80 65.96
N PHE A 95 38.08 -17.79 67.27
CA PHE A 95 39.24 -18.44 67.85
C PHE A 95 38.91 -19.16 69.17
N GLN A 96 39.63 -20.24 69.44
CA GLN A 96 39.42 -21.07 70.63
C GLN A 96 40.74 -21.65 71.14
N ARG A 97 41.21 -21.18 72.31
CA ARG A 97 42.22 -21.89 73.09
C ARG A 97 41.60 -23.07 73.83
N THR A 98 42.14 -24.25 73.62
CA THR A 98 41.69 -25.50 74.24
C THR A 98 42.60 -25.96 75.38
N ASN A 99 43.88 -25.56 75.34
CA ASN A 99 44.83 -25.81 76.41
C ASN A 99 45.95 -24.75 76.39
N GLY A 100 46.52 -24.40 77.55
CA GLY A 100 47.59 -23.40 77.68
C GLY A 100 47.16 -22.01 78.16
N ASP A 101 48.13 -21.10 78.26
CA ASP A 101 47.96 -19.66 78.52
C ASP A 101 48.65 -18.76 77.47
N GLU A 102 49.18 -19.37 76.42
CA GLU A 102 49.88 -18.70 75.35
C GLU A 102 48.95 -17.90 74.43
N ILE A 103 49.54 -16.89 73.79
CA ILE A 103 48.88 -15.88 72.98
C ILE A 103 49.36 -16.02 71.53
N VAL A 104 48.41 -16.01 70.59
CA VAL A 104 48.69 -15.79 69.16
C VAL A 104 48.42 -14.33 68.84
N THR A 105 49.40 -13.63 68.30
CA THR A 105 49.27 -12.25 67.82
C THR A 105 48.84 -12.24 66.37
N VAL A 106 47.84 -11.40 66.06
CA VAL A 106 47.32 -11.14 64.72
C VAL A 106 47.99 -9.88 64.20
N GLN A 107 48.58 -9.99 63.01
CA GLN A 107 49.26 -8.88 62.35
C GLN A 107 48.76 -8.68 60.93
N LEU A 108 48.70 -7.42 60.50
CA LEU A 108 48.38 -7.04 59.12
C LEU A 108 49.57 -6.34 58.47
N TYR A 109 49.80 -6.63 57.20
CA TYR A 109 50.82 -6.02 56.37
C TYR A 109 50.32 -4.72 55.75
N ASP A 110 51.03 -3.62 55.99
CA ASP A 110 50.69 -2.27 55.50
C ASP A 110 51.37 -1.89 54.18
N GLY A 111 51.90 -2.88 53.45
CA GLY A 111 52.68 -2.65 52.23
C GLY A 111 54.19 -2.56 52.47
N SER A 112 54.62 -2.29 53.71
CA SER A 112 56.05 -2.24 54.09
C SER A 112 56.41 -3.19 55.23
N THR A 113 55.56 -3.27 56.26
CA THR A 113 55.82 -4.06 57.47
C THR A 113 54.54 -4.68 58.03
N TYR A 114 54.69 -5.71 58.86
CA TYR A 114 53.58 -6.28 59.63
C TYR A 114 53.43 -5.53 60.95
N SER A 115 52.21 -5.05 61.21
CA SER A 115 51.83 -4.35 62.45
C SER A 115 50.81 -5.17 63.24
N THR A 116 50.90 -5.13 64.58
CA THR A 116 49.97 -5.86 65.45
C THR A 116 48.61 -5.19 65.50
N VAL A 117 47.56 -5.96 65.19
CA VAL A 117 46.17 -5.50 65.21
C VAL A 117 45.34 -6.14 66.32
N GLY A 118 45.85 -7.23 66.92
CA GLY A 118 45.29 -7.77 68.16
C GLY A 118 45.96 -9.06 68.62
N ASN A 119 45.51 -9.55 69.77
CA ASN A 119 46.02 -10.74 70.43
C ASN A 119 44.87 -11.69 70.73
N LEU A 120 45.06 -12.97 70.47
CA LEU A 120 44.09 -14.03 70.72
C LEU A 120 44.40 -14.66 72.08
N ASP A 121 43.53 -14.42 73.07
CA ASP A 121 43.62 -14.99 74.41
C ASP A 121 42.26 -15.58 74.80
N GLY A 122 42.26 -16.87 75.17
CA GLY A 122 41.03 -17.60 75.49
C GLY A 122 40.22 -18.01 74.25
N SER A 123 38.91 -17.80 74.28
CA SER A 123 37.99 -18.15 73.18
C SER A 123 37.04 -16.99 72.90
N GLY A 124 36.74 -16.74 71.63
CA GLY A 124 35.85 -15.66 71.22
C GLY A 124 35.90 -15.42 69.72
N SER A 125 35.46 -14.24 69.30
CA SER A 125 35.54 -13.77 67.92
C SER A 125 36.42 -12.53 67.83
N PHE A 126 37.14 -12.41 66.74
CA PHE A 126 37.96 -11.27 66.39
C PHE A 126 37.20 -10.38 65.40
N ASN A 127 37.30 -9.06 65.58
CA ASN A 127 36.74 -8.07 64.66
C ASN A 127 37.69 -6.86 64.58
N TYR A 128 38.11 -6.50 63.37
CA TYR A 128 39.00 -5.37 63.14
C TYR A 128 38.73 -4.68 61.81
N SER A 129 38.48 -3.37 61.84
CA SER A 129 38.40 -2.54 60.64
C SER A 129 39.80 -2.09 60.21
N LEU A 130 40.15 -2.39 58.95
CA LEU A 130 41.43 -2.04 58.37
C LEU A 130 41.53 -0.53 58.13
N ASN A 131 42.73 0.03 58.31
CA ASN A 131 43.03 1.40 57.94
C ASN A 131 43.54 1.51 56.49
N ALA A 132 43.62 2.74 55.97
CA ALA A 132 44.02 3.01 54.59
C ALA A 132 45.38 2.42 54.19
N ASN A 133 46.35 2.30 55.11
CA ASN A 133 47.66 1.72 54.79
C ASN A 133 47.60 0.18 54.69
N GLN A 134 46.68 -0.46 55.42
CA GLN A 134 46.48 -1.91 55.37
C GLN A 134 45.66 -2.36 54.14
N MET A 135 44.89 -1.44 53.53
CA MET A 135 44.14 -1.67 52.30
C MET A 135 45.00 -1.35 51.08
N ASN A 136 45.90 -2.27 50.72
CA ASN A 136 46.81 -2.12 49.60
C ASN A 136 46.90 -3.39 48.74
N ALA A 137 47.54 -3.28 47.57
CA ALA A 137 47.64 -4.38 46.60
C ALA A 137 48.36 -5.65 47.12
N ASN A 138 49.16 -5.49 48.17
CA ASN A 138 49.96 -6.55 48.79
C ASN A 138 49.54 -6.80 50.25
N ALA A 139 48.30 -6.47 50.61
CA ALA A 139 47.80 -6.70 51.96
C ALA A 139 48.00 -8.16 52.38
N GLY A 140 48.17 -8.39 53.68
CA GLY A 140 48.41 -9.73 54.18
C GLY A 140 48.12 -9.87 55.65
N ILE A 141 47.67 -11.05 56.05
CA ILE A 141 47.44 -11.44 57.43
C ILE A 141 48.55 -12.37 57.90
N ARG A 142 48.95 -12.24 59.16
CA ARG A 142 49.91 -13.10 59.82
C ARG A 142 49.42 -13.49 61.22
N PHE A 143 49.48 -14.77 61.52
CA PHE A 143 49.35 -15.29 62.88
C PHE A 143 50.73 -15.72 63.37
N ILE A 144 51.21 -15.11 64.46
CA ILE A 144 52.54 -15.33 65.03
C ILE A 144 52.45 -15.49 66.55
N SER A 145 53.43 -16.14 67.17
CA SER A 145 53.55 -16.20 68.62
C SER A 145 53.58 -14.79 69.26
N GLY A 146 52.65 -14.53 70.17
CA GLY A 146 52.56 -13.28 70.96
C GLY A 146 53.17 -13.40 72.36
N SER A 147 53.30 -14.64 72.86
CA SER A 147 54.01 -15.01 74.09
C SER A 147 55.14 -16.00 73.75
N GLY A 148 56.00 -16.33 74.71
CA GLY A 148 57.03 -17.37 74.54
C GLY A 148 56.76 -18.58 75.43
N ASN A 149 57.59 -19.62 75.27
CA ASN A 149 57.57 -20.90 76.00
C ASN A 149 56.46 -21.87 75.58
N TRP A 150 56.05 -21.83 74.31
CA TRP A 150 55.03 -22.76 73.86
C TRP A 150 55.48 -24.23 73.97
N SER A 151 54.68 -25.07 74.61
CA SER A 151 54.85 -26.52 74.68
C SER A 151 54.01 -27.26 73.64
N ASN A 152 54.28 -28.56 73.47
CA ASN A 152 53.48 -29.45 72.60
C ASN A 152 52.11 -29.81 73.21
N SER A 153 51.73 -29.24 74.36
CA SER A 153 50.42 -29.49 74.97
C SER A 153 49.45 -28.34 74.74
N GLU A 154 49.93 -27.15 74.41
CA GLU A 154 49.11 -25.94 74.27
C GLU A 154 48.59 -25.83 72.85
N THR A 155 47.33 -25.43 72.72
CA THR A 155 46.60 -25.46 71.45
C THR A 155 45.59 -24.33 71.35
N LEU A 156 45.70 -23.53 70.29
CA LEU A 156 44.74 -22.50 69.89
C LEU A 156 44.25 -22.78 68.47
N TYR A 157 42.95 -22.63 68.24
CA TYR A 157 42.32 -22.78 66.93
C TYR A 157 41.85 -21.42 66.42
N VAL A 158 41.93 -21.21 65.11
CA VAL A 158 41.29 -20.12 64.37
C VAL A 158 40.40 -20.72 63.28
N ASP A 159 39.25 -20.11 63.05
CA ASP A 159 38.29 -20.54 62.04
C ASP A 159 37.57 -19.34 61.42
N ASN A 160 36.98 -19.50 60.23
CA ASN A 160 36.20 -18.47 59.53
C ASN A 160 36.98 -17.17 59.27
N VAL A 161 38.19 -17.25 58.70
CA VAL A 161 38.95 -16.04 58.34
C VAL A 161 38.27 -15.34 57.19
N LEU A 162 37.54 -14.27 57.51
CA LEU A 162 36.71 -13.50 56.60
C LEU A 162 37.20 -12.04 56.54
N PHE A 163 37.51 -11.57 55.34
CA PHE A 163 37.54 -10.15 55.05
C PHE A 163 36.27 -9.77 54.31
N THR A 164 35.48 -8.87 54.88
CA THR A 164 34.38 -8.18 54.19
C THR A 164 34.92 -6.84 53.68
N VAL A 165 34.93 -6.65 52.37
CA VAL A 165 35.59 -5.54 51.69
C VAL A 165 34.57 -4.78 50.86
N VAL A 166 34.70 -3.46 50.78
CA VAL A 166 33.91 -2.62 49.89
C VAL A 166 34.83 -2.01 48.85
N PHE A 167 34.60 -2.29 47.58
CA PHE A 167 35.29 -1.65 46.45
C PHE A 167 34.40 -0.56 45.83
N PRO A 168 34.97 0.40 45.09
CA PRO A 168 34.20 1.21 44.14
C PRO A 168 33.57 0.26 43.12
N ASP A 169 32.28 0.46 42.85
CA ASP A 169 31.47 -0.24 41.85
C ASP A 169 31.48 0.60 40.57
N ASP A 170 31.82 0.08 39.39
CA ASP A 170 31.75 0.87 38.16
C ASP A 170 30.36 0.72 37.49
N PRO A 171 29.78 1.80 36.91
CA PRO A 171 28.47 1.70 36.30
C PRO A 171 28.51 0.93 34.98
N PRO A 172 27.45 0.19 34.61
CA PRO A 172 27.37 -0.49 33.32
C PRO A 172 27.31 0.50 32.15
N VAL A 173 27.72 0.01 30.97
CA VAL A 173 27.64 0.73 29.70
C VAL A 173 26.70 -0.01 28.76
N LEU A 174 25.69 0.71 28.27
CA LEU A 174 24.65 0.21 27.38
C LEU A 174 24.77 0.84 25.99
N ILE A 175 24.65 0.00 24.96
CA ILE A 175 24.56 0.44 23.56
C ILE A 175 23.45 -0.33 22.88
N ALA A 176 22.51 0.37 22.26
CA ALA A 176 21.44 -0.24 21.48
C ALA A 176 21.32 0.41 20.09
N THR A 177 20.82 -0.35 19.12
CA THR A 177 20.43 0.15 17.81
C THR A 177 19.14 -0.53 17.35
N GLY A 178 18.50 0.01 16.33
CA GLY A 178 17.29 -0.59 15.74
C GLY A 178 16.13 0.39 15.62
N ASN A 179 16.39 1.61 15.14
CA ASN A 179 15.30 2.51 14.76
C ASN A 179 14.56 1.92 13.55
N GLN A 180 13.24 1.76 13.66
CA GLN A 180 12.44 1.00 12.70
C GLN A 180 11.07 1.65 12.45
N ILE A 181 10.40 1.20 11.40
CA ILE A 181 8.99 1.53 11.13
C ILE A 181 8.10 0.50 11.84
N HIS A 182 7.03 0.96 12.50
CA HIS A 182 5.99 0.11 13.06
C HIS A 182 4.76 0.11 12.14
N CYS A 183 4.44 -1.07 11.62
CA CYS A 183 3.22 -1.30 10.86
C CYS A 183 2.06 -1.62 11.80
N ASN A 184 0.92 -0.97 11.60
CA ASN A 184 -0.27 -1.13 12.42
C ASN A 184 -0.76 -2.58 12.50
N GLY A 185 -1.26 -2.98 13.67
CA GLY A 185 -1.72 -4.34 13.96
C GLY A 185 -0.60 -5.40 14.08
N GLY A 186 0.66 -5.01 13.86
CA GLY A 186 1.84 -5.85 14.06
C GLY A 186 2.46 -5.69 15.45
N ASN A 187 3.48 -6.51 15.73
CA ASN A 187 4.38 -6.35 16.87
C ASN A 187 5.78 -6.08 16.33
N THR A 188 6.48 -5.07 16.84
CA THR A 188 7.84 -4.73 16.40
C THR A 188 8.81 -4.81 17.59
N PRO A 189 9.96 -5.49 17.47
CA PRO A 189 10.96 -5.50 18.53
C PRO A 189 11.50 -4.09 18.75
N ILE A 190 11.67 -3.69 20.00
CA ILE A 190 12.11 -2.34 20.36
C ILE A 190 13.56 -2.05 19.97
N ALA A 191 14.37 -3.09 19.78
CA ALA A 191 15.78 -2.99 19.44
C ALA A 191 16.18 -4.14 18.51
N GLN A 192 17.14 -3.88 17.62
CA GLN A 192 17.76 -4.89 16.76
C GLN A 192 19.09 -5.40 17.35
N THR A 193 19.76 -4.57 18.14
CA THR A 193 20.97 -4.93 18.88
C THR A 193 20.94 -4.28 20.26
N ILE A 194 21.49 -4.96 21.26
CA ILE A 194 21.76 -4.43 22.60
C ILE A 194 23.08 -5.03 23.09
N SER A 195 23.89 -4.24 23.77
CA SER A 195 25.09 -4.69 24.48
C SER A 195 25.10 -4.03 25.85
N ILE A 196 25.27 -4.83 26.90
CA ILE A 196 25.44 -4.38 28.28
C ILE A 196 26.80 -4.88 28.75
N THR A 197 27.73 -3.95 28.97
CA THR A 197 29.09 -4.26 29.43
C THR A 197 29.37 -3.56 30.73
N ASP A 198 29.95 -4.29 31.67
CA ASP A 198 30.19 -3.83 33.02
C ASP A 198 31.59 -4.33 33.46
N PRO A 199 32.47 -3.47 34.01
CA PRO A 199 33.84 -3.85 34.34
C PRO A 199 33.96 -4.86 35.49
N ASP A 200 33.04 -4.83 36.45
CA ASP A 200 33.11 -5.54 37.73
C ASP A 200 31.87 -6.39 38.04
N ASP A 201 30.73 -6.11 37.42
CA ASP A 201 29.54 -6.95 37.50
C ASP A 201 29.31 -7.83 36.26
N THR A 202 28.64 -8.97 36.46
CA THR A 202 28.20 -9.85 35.35
C THR A 202 26.69 -10.03 35.29
N SER A 203 25.96 -9.48 36.26
CA SER A 203 24.53 -9.64 36.43
C SER A 203 23.93 -8.44 37.14
N THR A 204 22.66 -8.18 36.90
CA THR A 204 21.89 -7.18 37.66
C THR A 204 20.57 -7.78 38.15
N THR A 205 19.88 -7.08 39.04
CA THR A 205 18.58 -7.50 39.56
C THR A 205 17.43 -7.10 38.66
N ALA A 206 17.55 -6.06 37.84
CA ALA A 206 16.52 -5.65 36.91
C ALA A 206 17.05 -4.78 35.76
N VAL A 207 16.31 -4.78 34.65
CA VAL A 207 16.45 -3.82 33.54
C VAL A 207 15.08 -3.22 33.24
N TYR A 208 15.04 -1.93 32.96
CA TYR A 208 13.80 -1.20 32.71
C TYR A 208 13.75 -0.74 31.27
N VAL A 209 12.61 -0.97 30.62
CA VAL A 209 12.33 -0.48 29.27
C VAL A 209 11.13 0.43 29.34
N GLN A 210 11.29 1.71 28.98
CA GLN A 210 10.21 2.69 29.01
C GLN A 210 9.95 3.28 27.64
N ILE A 211 8.69 3.56 27.32
CA ILE A 211 8.33 4.44 26.21
C ILE A 211 8.54 5.88 26.68
N SER A 212 9.79 6.34 26.59
CA SER A 212 10.26 7.60 27.19
C SER A 212 9.77 8.85 26.47
N ASN A 213 9.30 8.73 25.23
CA ASN A 213 8.65 9.81 24.51
C ASN A 213 7.57 9.28 23.57
N GLY A 214 6.48 10.04 23.44
CA GLY A 214 5.35 9.73 22.57
C GLY A 214 4.39 8.66 23.09
N TYR A 215 4.55 8.19 24.33
CA TYR A 215 3.67 7.18 24.93
C TYR A 215 2.20 7.64 24.97
N ILE A 216 1.30 6.75 24.55
CA ILE A 216 -0.14 6.95 24.66
C ILE A 216 -0.72 5.94 25.65
N ALA A 217 -1.06 6.43 26.84
CA ALA A 217 -1.61 5.62 27.91
C ALA A 217 -2.92 4.94 27.50
N GLY A 218 -3.00 3.62 27.71
CA GLY A 218 -4.17 2.81 27.37
C GLY A 218 -4.21 2.31 25.92
N GLU A 219 -3.32 2.79 25.04
CA GLU A 219 -3.18 2.31 23.67
C GLU A 219 -1.91 1.49 23.48
N ASP A 220 -0.78 1.98 23.99
CA ASP A 220 0.55 1.40 23.79
C ASP A 220 0.87 0.31 24.81
N LEU A 221 1.58 -0.74 24.38
CA LEU A 221 1.97 -1.87 25.21
C LEU A 221 3.36 -2.40 24.83
N LEU A 222 4.21 -2.59 25.83
CA LEU A 222 5.42 -3.42 25.72
C LEU A 222 5.19 -4.81 26.31
N THR A 223 5.59 -5.84 25.57
CA THR A 223 5.47 -7.24 26.00
C THR A 223 6.79 -7.98 25.81
N LEU A 224 7.25 -8.68 26.86
CA LEU A 224 8.33 -9.66 26.72
C LEU A 224 7.76 -10.94 26.08
N THR A 225 8.32 -11.31 24.93
CA THR A 225 7.95 -12.56 24.24
C THR A 225 8.97 -13.67 24.52
N GLY A 226 8.60 -14.92 24.22
CA GLY A 226 9.51 -16.06 24.43
C GLY A 226 9.62 -16.53 25.89
N SER A 227 10.65 -17.33 26.17
CA SER A 227 10.93 -17.89 27.50
C SER A 227 12.34 -17.51 27.93
N HIS A 228 12.44 -16.80 29.05
CA HIS A 228 13.67 -16.26 29.59
C HIS A 228 13.86 -16.74 31.04
N PRO A 229 14.55 -17.88 31.26
CA PRO A 229 14.73 -18.43 32.61
C PRO A 229 15.41 -17.45 33.55
N GLY A 230 14.80 -17.20 34.72
CA GLY A 230 15.32 -16.26 35.71
C GLY A 230 14.93 -14.80 35.47
N ILE A 231 14.20 -14.48 34.40
CA ILE A 231 13.69 -13.13 34.11
C ILE A 231 12.16 -13.17 34.05
N THR A 232 11.50 -12.29 34.80
CA THR A 232 10.05 -12.07 34.73
C THR A 232 9.76 -10.63 34.34
N SER A 233 8.72 -10.39 33.54
CA SER A 233 8.35 -9.04 33.11
C SER A 233 7.07 -8.52 33.77
N THR A 234 7.05 -7.25 34.15
CA THR A 234 5.85 -6.54 34.67
C THR A 234 5.67 -5.22 33.92
N TRP A 235 4.49 -5.00 33.33
CA TRP A 235 4.14 -3.75 32.64
C TRP A 235 3.41 -2.79 33.59
N ASP A 236 3.92 -1.57 33.71
CA ASP A 236 3.24 -0.44 34.33
C ASP A 236 2.63 0.46 33.24
N ALA A 237 1.31 0.40 33.10
CA ALA A 237 0.57 1.17 32.11
C ALA A 237 0.47 2.66 32.44
N VAL A 238 0.77 3.07 33.67
CA VAL A 238 0.79 4.50 34.02
C VAL A 238 2.12 5.10 33.58
N GLU A 239 3.22 4.40 33.86
CA GLU A 239 4.56 4.89 33.51
C GLU A 239 4.99 4.59 32.08
N GLY A 240 4.26 3.73 31.37
CA GLY A 240 4.67 3.21 30.07
C GLY A 240 5.96 2.39 30.18
N LYS A 241 6.15 1.69 31.30
CA LYS A 241 7.41 1.05 31.70
C LYS A 241 7.26 -0.45 31.87
N LEU A 242 8.09 -1.23 31.18
CA LEU A 242 8.26 -2.66 31.36
C LEU A 242 9.48 -2.92 32.25
N THR A 243 9.25 -3.54 33.41
CA THR A 243 10.32 -4.01 34.29
C THR A 243 10.67 -5.44 33.93
N LEU A 244 11.92 -5.71 33.56
CA LEU A 244 12.50 -7.04 33.43
C LEU A 244 13.21 -7.38 34.74
N GLN A 245 12.56 -8.17 35.59
CA GLN A 245 13.02 -8.53 36.93
C GLN A 245 13.85 -9.82 36.90
N GLY A 246 15.08 -9.76 37.40
CA GLY A 246 16.02 -10.87 37.62
C GLY A 246 16.02 -11.39 39.08
N PRO A 247 17.18 -11.86 39.60
CA PRO A 247 18.54 -11.63 39.10
C PRO A 247 18.90 -12.50 37.90
N ALA A 248 19.61 -11.92 36.92
CA ALA A 248 20.10 -12.62 35.74
C ALA A 248 21.38 -11.96 35.20
N THR A 249 22.16 -12.74 34.45
CA THR A 249 23.38 -12.23 33.78
C THR A 249 23.03 -11.18 32.74
N TYR A 250 23.93 -10.23 32.46
CA TYR A 250 23.73 -9.22 31.41
C TYR A 250 23.39 -9.83 30.04
N SER A 251 24.05 -10.93 29.65
CA SER A 251 23.73 -11.64 28.41
C SER A 251 22.30 -12.23 28.38
N ALA A 252 21.74 -12.60 29.54
CA ALA A 252 20.35 -13.05 29.61
C ALA A 252 19.38 -11.87 29.43
N PHE A 253 19.69 -10.71 30.02
CA PHE A 253 18.92 -9.49 29.80
C PHE A 253 18.99 -8.99 28.36
N GLU A 254 20.17 -9.04 27.71
CA GLU A 254 20.31 -8.69 26.30
C GLU A 254 19.34 -9.51 25.42
N ASN A 255 19.27 -10.83 25.62
CA ASN A 255 18.33 -11.69 24.91
C ASN A 255 16.87 -11.34 25.24
N ALA A 256 16.55 -11.05 26.50
CA ALA A 256 15.20 -10.65 26.89
C ALA A 256 14.78 -9.32 26.26
N ILE A 257 15.67 -8.32 26.22
CA ILE A 257 15.42 -7.00 25.63
C ILE A 257 15.15 -7.09 24.13
N LEU A 258 15.90 -7.93 23.40
CA LEU A 258 15.66 -8.16 21.97
C LEU A 258 14.29 -8.82 21.69
N ASP A 259 13.75 -9.53 22.68
CA ASP A 259 12.42 -10.15 22.62
C ASP A 259 11.30 -9.27 23.20
N VAL A 260 11.60 -8.04 23.66
CA VAL A 260 10.59 -7.04 24.02
C VAL A 260 10.02 -6.41 22.76
N HIS A 261 8.71 -6.52 22.59
CA HIS A 261 7.99 -6.00 21.44
C HIS A 261 7.02 -4.89 21.84
N TYR A 262 6.96 -3.87 21.00
CA TYR A 262 5.95 -2.83 21.02
C TYR A 262 4.73 -3.25 20.20
N SER A 263 3.54 -2.88 20.69
CA SER A 263 2.26 -3.00 20.02
C SER A 263 1.34 -1.86 20.46
N THR A 264 0.31 -1.57 19.67
CA THR A 264 -0.72 -0.57 20.00
C THR A 264 -2.11 -1.06 19.63
N SER A 265 -3.12 -0.70 20.43
CA SER A 265 -4.52 -0.95 20.10
C SER A 265 -5.16 0.14 19.23
N SER A 266 -4.43 1.22 18.96
CA SER A 266 -4.90 2.31 18.10
C SER A 266 -5.13 1.78 16.68
N PRO A 267 -6.28 2.02 16.05
CA PRO A 267 -6.52 1.55 14.69
C PRO A 267 -5.75 2.33 13.63
N ASN A 268 -5.24 3.52 13.96
CA ASN A 268 -4.42 4.36 13.07
C ASN A 268 -3.37 5.11 13.92
N PRO A 269 -2.35 4.41 14.43
CA PRO A 269 -1.33 5.04 15.27
C PRO A 269 -0.50 6.03 14.44
N THR A 270 -0.10 7.15 15.03
CA THR A 270 0.74 8.16 14.36
C THR A 270 1.90 8.61 15.26
N GLY A 271 2.84 9.34 14.67
CA GLY A 271 3.99 9.89 15.37
C GLY A 271 5.11 8.87 15.59
N SER A 272 5.89 9.05 16.64
CA SER A 272 7.00 8.14 17.00
C SER A 272 6.93 7.76 18.47
N ARG A 273 7.54 6.62 18.79
CA ARG A 273 7.78 6.14 20.16
C ARG A 273 9.27 6.02 20.36
N GLN A 274 9.81 6.71 21.34
CA GLN A 274 11.20 6.54 21.75
C GLN A 274 11.23 5.62 22.96
N PHE A 275 12.15 4.66 22.95
CA PHE A 275 12.34 3.73 24.04
C PHE A 275 13.65 4.05 24.76
N SER A 276 13.61 4.09 26.08
CA SER A 276 14.81 4.06 26.92
C SER A 276 14.95 2.68 27.55
N ILE A 277 16.15 2.12 27.47
CA ILE A 277 16.54 0.83 28.08
C ILE A 277 17.60 1.15 29.10
N THR A 278 17.31 0.98 30.39
CA THR A 278 18.15 1.45 31.50
C THR A 278 18.47 0.32 32.47
N VAL A 279 19.75 0.21 32.86
CA VAL A 279 20.14 -0.53 34.06
C VAL A 279 20.10 0.44 35.23
N GLY A 280 19.08 0.31 36.06
CA GLY A 280 18.75 1.22 37.16
C GLY A 280 17.31 1.73 37.09
N GLU A 281 16.75 2.06 38.25
CA GLU A 281 15.29 2.25 38.42
C GLU A 281 14.76 3.60 37.92
N ALA A 282 15.61 4.63 37.88
CA ALA A 282 15.18 5.97 37.48
C ALA A 282 14.84 6.02 35.98
N ASN A 283 13.75 6.71 35.68
CA ASN A 283 13.22 6.85 34.33
C ASN A 283 14.16 7.77 33.52
N PHE A 284 14.63 7.32 32.35
CA PHE A 284 15.56 8.10 31.53
C PHE A 284 14.82 8.83 30.41
N LEU A 285 15.01 10.15 30.32
CA LEU A 285 14.49 10.98 29.23
C LEU A 285 15.63 11.33 28.25
N PRO A 286 15.64 10.77 27.03
CA PRO A 286 16.74 10.98 26.09
C PRO A 286 16.92 12.42 25.61
N ALA A 287 15.86 13.22 25.64
CA ALA A 287 15.88 14.62 25.18
C ALA A 287 16.77 15.50 26.07
N THR A 288 16.77 15.25 27.38
CA THR A 288 17.61 15.96 28.36
C THR A 288 18.89 15.19 28.69
N GLY A 289 18.86 13.86 28.54
CA GLY A 289 19.94 12.99 29.02
C GLY A 289 19.92 12.82 30.53
N HIS A 290 18.81 13.18 31.19
CA HIS A 290 18.65 13.13 32.64
C HIS A 290 17.76 11.97 33.08
N TYR A 291 17.82 11.65 34.36
CA TYR A 291 17.05 10.59 35.01
C TYR A 291 16.07 11.19 36.00
N TYR A 292 14.85 10.63 36.06
CA TYR A 292 13.77 11.15 36.89
C TYR A 292 13.20 10.03 37.76
N GLU A 293 12.93 10.35 39.02
CA GLU A 293 12.37 9.44 40.02
C GLU A 293 11.28 10.17 40.80
N PHE A 294 10.10 9.57 40.95
CA PHE A 294 9.12 10.06 41.91
C PHE A 294 9.33 9.41 43.27
N VAL A 295 9.52 10.23 44.30
CA VAL A 295 9.69 9.77 45.67
C VAL A 295 8.43 10.08 46.47
N ALA A 296 7.70 9.03 46.85
CA ALA A 296 6.48 9.15 47.65
C ALA A 296 6.81 9.54 49.11
N ASP A 297 6.30 10.70 49.54
CA ASP A 297 6.37 11.18 50.92
C ASP A 297 5.19 12.13 51.18
N VAL A 298 4.09 11.55 51.67
CA VAL A 298 2.81 12.26 51.77
C VAL A 298 2.87 13.35 52.84
N GLY A 299 2.67 14.60 52.41
CA GLY A 299 2.64 15.77 53.29
C GLY A 299 4.02 16.39 53.55
N ILE A 300 5.07 15.97 52.85
CA ILE A 300 6.38 16.62 52.91
C ILE A 300 6.28 18.10 52.48
N SER A 301 6.98 18.99 53.19
CA SER A 301 7.05 20.41 52.79
C SER A 301 7.96 20.58 51.58
N TRP A 302 7.79 21.63 50.78
CA TRP A 302 8.67 21.90 49.64
C TRP A 302 10.13 22.04 50.08
N THR A 303 10.38 22.78 51.17
CA THR A 303 11.74 22.94 51.74
C THR A 303 12.37 21.64 52.20
N ASP A 304 11.58 20.73 52.78
CA ASP A 304 12.10 19.42 53.18
C ASP A 304 12.33 18.52 51.96
N ALA A 305 11.49 18.62 50.93
CA ALA A 305 11.64 17.90 49.68
C ALA A 305 12.88 18.35 48.90
N GLU A 306 13.20 19.65 48.89
CA GLU A 306 14.43 20.20 48.31
C GLU A 306 15.67 19.61 48.97
N VAL A 307 15.69 19.59 50.31
CA VAL A 307 16.77 18.99 51.10
C VAL A 307 16.83 17.48 50.88
N ALA A 308 15.68 16.80 50.80
CA ALA A 308 15.63 15.37 50.59
C ALA A 308 16.17 14.99 49.20
N ALA A 309 15.74 15.69 48.15
CA ALA A 309 16.22 15.49 46.77
C ALA A 309 17.73 15.73 46.66
N SER A 310 18.24 16.81 47.26
CA SER A 310 19.68 17.13 47.28
C SER A 310 20.56 16.18 48.10
N ASN A 311 19.98 15.30 48.91
CA ASN A 311 20.72 14.25 49.60
C ASN A 311 20.74 12.91 48.84
N ARG A 312 20.07 12.82 47.69
CA ARG A 312 20.04 11.60 46.87
C ARG A 312 21.16 11.58 45.85
N THR A 313 21.64 10.38 45.56
CA THR A 313 22.64 10.13 44.53
C THR A 313 22.23 8.95 43.67
N TYR A 314 22.48 9.03 42.36
CA TYR A 314 22.15 7.97 41.41
C TYR A 314 23.36 7.68 40.52
N PHE A 315 24.06 6.57 40.75
CA PHE A 315 25.33 6.24 40.07
C PHE A 315 26.34 7.41 40.07
N GLY A 316 26.44 8.10 41.21
CA GLY A 316 27.31 9.27 41.38
C GLY A 316 26.73 10.60 40.89
N LEU A 317 25.58 10.61 40.20
CA LEU A 317 24.85 11.85 39.86
C LEU A 317 24.20 12.45 41.10
N GLN A 318 24.28 13.77 41.25
CA GLN A 318 23.62 14.51 42.32
C GLN A 318 22.14 14.73 42.02
N GLY A 319 21.25 14.33 42.93
CA GLY A 319 19.81 14.59 42.81
C GLY A 319 19.42 16.02 43.17
N TYR A 320 18.34 16.51 42.58
CA TYR A 320 17.69 17.79 42.90
C TYR A 320 16.19 17.74 42.56
N LEU A 321 15.37 18.67 43.07
CA LEU A 321 13.96 18.74 42.67
C LEU A 321 13.87 19.07 41.18
N ALA A 322 13.10 18.30 40.43
CA ALA A 322 13.08 18.35 38.97
C ALA A 322 12.73 19.75 38.43
N THR A 323 13.41 20.12 37.36
CA THR A 323 13.17 21.34 36.59
C THR A 323 12.57 20.95 35.24
N LEU A 324 11.42 21.50 34.89
CA LEU A 324 10.62 21.01 33.76
C LEU A 324 10.53 22.10 32.70
N THR A 325 11.52 22.14 31.81
CA THR A 325 11.72 23.26 30.88
C THR A 325 11.02 23.10 29.54
N THR A 326 10.48 21.91 29.26
CA THR A 326 9.81 21.52 28.01
C THR A 326 8.52 20.75 28.26
N GLN A 327 7.69 20.62 27.23
CA GLN A 327 6.46 19.81 27.32
C GLN A 327 6.79 18.34 27.59
N GLU A 328 7.84 17.82 26.95
CA GLU A 328 8.29 16.44 27.10
C GLU A 328 8.70 16.13 28.54
N GLU A 329 9.44 17.02 29.21
CA GLU A 329 9.79 16.85 30.62
C GLU A 329 8.56 16.89 31.54
N ALA A 330 7.62 17.80 31.24
CA ALA A 330 6.37 17.93 32.00
C ALA A 330 5.49 16.68 31.87
N ASP A 331 5.39 16.11 30.68
CA ASP A 331 4.67 14.86 30.43
C ASP A 331 5.38 13.69 31.12
N PHE A 332 6.71 13.61 31.00
CA PHE A 332 7.52 12.54 31.60
C PHE A 332 7.43 12.52 33.14
N SER A 333 7.58 13.68 33.77
CA SER A 333 7.57 13.81 35.24
C SER A 333 6.16 13.88 35.82
N GLY A 334 5.21 14.48 35.11
CA GLY A 334 3.86 14.74 35.61
C GLY A 334 2.84 13.67 35.25
N SER A 335 2.92 13.09 34.06
CA SER A 335 1.98 12.05 33.61
C SER A 335 2.53 10.63 33.74
N GLN A 336 3.83 10.43 33.50
CA GLN A 336 4.45 9.10 33.48
C GLN A 336 5.14 8.70 34.80
N ALA A 337 5.52 9.63 35.68
CA ALA A 337 6.09 9.27 36.99
C ALA A 337 5.07 9.29 38.14
N GLN A 338 3.76 9.40 37.85
CA GLN A 338 2.69 9.62 38.84
C GLN A 338 2.98 10.80 39.80
N GLY A 339 3.72 11.80 39.32
CA GLY A 339 4.44 12.75 40.16
C GLY A 339 3.58 13.81 40.82
N VAL A 340 2.49 13.47 41.52
CA VAL A 340 1.66 14.43 42.29
C VAL A 340 2.45 14.96 43.49
N GLY A 341 3.37 15.86 43.22
CA GLY A 341 4.39 16.27 44.18
C GLY A 341 5.16 17.52 43.77
N TRP A 342 6.14 17.86 44.61
CA TRP A 342 6.95 19.07 44.44
C TRP A 342 7.93 18.97 43.28
N ILE A 343 8.13 20.11 42.62
CA ILE A 343 9.15 20.37 41.60
C ILE A 343 9.95 21.63 41.96
N GLY A 344 11.08 21.84 41.28
CA GLY A 344 12.10 22.82 41.61
C GLY A 344 11.77 24.30 41.39
N ALA A 345 10.50 24.69 41.32
CA ALA A 345 10.07 26.04 40.99
C ALA A 345 9.46 26.80 42.17
N SER A 346 9.82 28.08 42.31
CA SER A 346 9.34 28.97 43.38
C SER A 346 9.38 30.45 42.94
N ASP A 347 8.45 31.26 43.47
CA ASP A 347 8.48 32.73 43.40
C ASP A 347 8.70 33.39 44.78
N ALA A 348 9.06 32.62 45.82
CA ALA A 348 9.22 33.10 47.21
C ALA A 348 10.25 34.24 47.35
N ALA A 349 11.19 34.36 46.41
CA ALA A 349 12.16 35.45 46.37
C ALA A 349 11.54 36.77 45.87
N THR A 350 10.60 36.72 44.94
CA THR A 350 9.90 37.88 44.36
C THR A 350 8.53 37.44 43.88
N GLU A 351 7.51 37.81 44.67
CA GLU A 351 6.09 37.57 44.40
C GLU A 351 5.71 37.78 42.93
N GLY A 352 5.14 36.75 42.31
CA GLY A 352 4.68 36.76 40.92
C GLY A 352 5.77 36.55 39.87
N GLU A 353 7.03 36.39 40.27
CA GLU A 353 8.15 36.07 39.38
C GLU A 353 8.70 34.68 39.71
N TRP A 354 8.38 33.70 38.86
CA TRP A 354 8.70 32.31 39.08
C TRP A 354 10.04 31.92 38.48
N PHE A 355 10.86 31.26 39.30
CA PHE A 355 12.18 30.77 38.93
C PHE A 355 12.28 29.26 39.16
N TRP A 356 13.09 28.59 38.32
CA TRP A 356 13.73 27.35 38.73
C TRP A 356 14.79 27.70 39.78
N VAL A 357 14.73 27.06 40.96
CA VAL A 357 15.59 27.37 42.10
C VAL A 357 16.52 26.21 42.48
N THR A 358 16.33 25.04 41.87
CA THR A 358 17.16 23.84 42.02
C THR A 358 17.82 23.46 40.69
N GLY A 359 18.74 22.50 40.74
CA GLY A 359 19.35 21.91 39.56
C GLY A 359 20.29 22.83 38.78
N PRO A 360 20.71 22.40 37.57
CA PRO A 360 21.51 23.19 36.64
C PRO A 360 20.86 24.53 36.24
N GLU A 361 19.52 24.59 36.25
CA GLU A 361 18.70 25.73 35.87
C GLU A 361 18.49 26.74 37.00
N ALA A 362 19.03 26.49 38.21
CA ALA A 362 18.86 27.34 39.37
C ALA A 362 19.15 28.83 39.08
N GLY A 363 18.16 29.69 39.36
CA GLY A 363 18.18 31.12 39.08
C GLY A 363 17.58 31.53 37.73
N THR A 364 17.00 30.59 36.98
CA THR A 364 16.39 30.86 35.66
C THR A 364 14.90 31.21 35.79
N PRO A 365 14.46 32.39 35.33
CA PRO A 365 13.04 32.74 35.32
C PRO A 365 12.29 31.99 34.20
N PHE A 366 11.05 31.61 34.45
CA PHE A 366 10.21 30.96 33.42
C PHE A 366 8.77 31.51 33.34
N TRP A 367 8.29 32.23 34.34
CA TRP A 367 6.94 32.80 34.33
C TRP A 367 6.86 34.10 35.14
N SER A 368 6.09 35.07 34.63
CA SER A 368 5.78 36.32 35.34
C SER A 368 4.28 36.61 35.29
N GLY A 369 3.72 36.93 36.46
CA GLY A 369 2.30 37.23 36.66
C GLY A 369 1.51 36.10 37.31
N ARG A 370 0.19 36.31 37.43
CA ARG A 370 -0.76 35.33 37.99
C ARG A 370 -1.25 34.41 36.87
N ALA A 371 -2.46 33.87 36.99
CA ALA A 371 -3.12 33.05 35.97
C ALA A 371 -3.20 33.69 34.56
N ASP A 372 -3.09 35.01 34.45
CA ASP A 372 -3.05 35.78 33.20
C ASP A 372 -1.63 36.21 32.79
N GLY A 373 -0.61 35.62 33.43
CA GLY A 373 0.81 35.89 33.20
C GLY A 373 1.34 35.37 31.87
N SER A 374 2.66 35.46 31.72
CA SER A 374 3.36 35.05 30.49
C SER A 374 4.66 34.32 30.81
N THR A 375 5.00 33.36 29.96
CA THR A 375 6.28 32.66 30.00
C THR A 375 7.44 33.61 29.74
N LEU A 376 8.58 33.36 30.39
CA LEU A 376 9.81 34.14 30.25
C LEU A 376 10.92 33.34 29.56
N PRO A 377 11.87 34.01 28.87
CA PRO A 377 13.08 33.38 28.36
C PRO A 377 14.02 33.00 29.52
N PRO A 378 14.88 31.97 29.35
CA PRO A 378 15.20 31.31 28.09
C PRO A 378 14.27 30.15 27.71
N THR A 379 13.52 29.56 28.65
CA THR A 379 12.72 28.35 28.40
C THR A 379 11.45 28.63 27.59
N ASN A 380 10.79 29.77 27.85
CA ASN A 380 9.50 30.13 27.25
C ASN A 380 8.43 29.03 27.42
N PHE A 381 8.43 28.33 28.55
CA PHE A 381 7.54 27.22 28.84
C PHE A 381 7.04 27.26 30.29
N ALA A 382 5.77 26.96 30.49
CA ALA A 382 5.14 26.71 31.79
C ALA A 382 3.91 25.82 31.58
N ASN A 383 3.69 24.85 32.47
CA ASN A 383 2.57 23.90 32.38
C ASN A 383 1.52 24.13 33.48
N TRP A 384 1.16 25.38 33.77
CA TRP A 384 0.18 25.70 34.82
C TRP A 384 -1.21 25.10 34.55
N ASN A 385 -1.89 24.64 35.59
CA ASN A 385 -3.27 24.20 35.56
C ASN A 385 -4.21 25.41 35.30
N GLY A 386 -5.44 25.13 34.86
CA GLY A 386 -6.40 26.18 34.51
C GLY A 386 -6.69 27.13 35.68
N GLY A 387 -6.25 28.37 35.55
CA GLY A 387 -6.42 29.43 36.56
C GLY A 387 -5.23 29.59 37.51
N GLU A 388 -4.10 28.92 37.26
CA GLU A 388 -2.86 28.99 38.05
C GLU A 388 -1.75 29.76 37.31
N PRO A 389 -0.78 30.37 38.01
CA PRO A 389 -0.69 30.48 39.47
C PRO A 389 -1.65 31.55 40.01
N ASN A 390 -2.36 31.26 41.11
CA ASN A 390 -3.45 32.11 41.60
C ASN A 390 -3.12 32.89 42.88
N GLN A 391 -2.04 32.52 43.56
CA GLN A 391 -1.56 33.09 44.82
C GLN A 391 -2.59 33.04 45.98
N SER A 392 -3.35 31.95 46.11
CA SER A 392 -4.44 31.81 47.08
C SER A 392 -3.94 31.30 48.42
N GLY A 393 -3.48 32.23 49.25
CA GLY A 393 -3.03 31.92 50.60
C GLY A 393 -1.52 31.90 50.77
N ASN A 394 -0.80 32.69 49.97
CA ASN A 394 0.66 32.82 49.98
C ASN A 394 1.35 31.50 49.58
N GLU A 395 1.02 31.10 48.36
CA GLU A 395 1.41 29.94 47.59
C GLU A 395 2.64 30.27 46.74
N ASP A 396 3.82 29.90 47.22
CA ASP A 396 5.08 30.35 46.62
C ASP A 396 5.90 29.22 45.95
N TYR A 397 5.32 28.01 45.83
CA TYR A 397 6.03 26.79 45.40
C TYR A 397 5.21 25.97 44.41
N ALA A 398 5.87 25.47 43.36
CA ALA A 398 5.20 24.75 42.27
C ALA A 398 5.05 23.25 42.60
N HIS A 399 3.84 22.75 42.34
CA HIS A 399 3.42 21.39 42.62
C HIS A 399 2.71 20.80 41.41
N ILE A 400 3.05 19.58 41.00
CA ILE A 400 2.31 18.88 39.94
C ILE A 400 0.94 18.45 40.49
N THR A 401 -0.12 18.89 39.83
CA THR A 401 -1.49 18.78 40.32
C THR A 401 -2.01 17.34 40.24
N ASP A 402 -2.81 16.92 41.22
CA ASP A 402 -3.54 15.66 41.18
C ASP A 402 -4.51 15.61 39.97
N PRO A 403 -4.60 14.48 39.24
CA PRO A 403 -5.47 14.34 38.07
C PRO A 403 -6.94 14.73 38.30
N SER A 404 -7.44 14.59 39.53
CA SER A 404 -8.85 14.88 39.88
C SER A 404 -9.20 16.37 39.93
N VAL A 405 -8.21 17.26 39.92
CA VAL A 405 -8.40 18.72 39.98
C VAL A 405 -7.81 19.47 38.78
N VAL A 406 -7.33 18.75 37.77
CA VAL A 406 -6.95 19.32 36.47
C VAL A 406 -8.19 19.94 35.81
N ARG A 407 -8.09 21.19 35.37
CA ARG A 407 -9.23 21.99 34.87
C ARG A 407 -8.81 22.99 33.80
N GLY A 408 -9.80 23.64 33.19
CA GLY A 408 -9.57 24.70 32.20
C GLY A 408 -8.91 24.24 30.89
N GLY A 409 -8.94 22.93 30.61
CA GLY A 409 -8.29 22.35 29.43
C GLY A 409 -6.79 22.09 29.58
N ALA A 410 -6.24 22.25 30.79
CA ALA A 410 -4.84 21.91 31.07
C ALA A 410 -4.59 20.40 30.93
N PRO A 411 -3.36 19.99 30.54
CA PRO A 411 -3.01 18.57 30.45
C PRO A 411 -2.82 17.93 31.84
N LEU A 412 -2.80 16.60 31.88
CA LEU A 412 -2.32 15.86 33.06
C LEU A 412 -0.86 16.23 33.33
N GLY A 413 -0.47 16.25 34.61
CA GLY A 413 0.86 16.72 35.00
C GLY A 413 1.01 18.25 35.04
N SER A 414 -0.06 19.00 34.79
CA SER A 414 -0.07 20.47 34.96
C SER A 414 0.14 20.90 36.41
N TRP A 415 0.60 22.12 36.62
CA TRP A 415 1.12 22.60 37.90
C TRP A 415 0.14 23.51 38.65
N ASN A 416 0.28 23.56 39.97
CA ASN A 416 -0.43 24.44 40.88
C ASN A 416 0.61 25.10 41.79
N ASP A 417 0.42 26.37 42.12
CA ASP A 417 1.17 27.01 43.19
C ASP A 417 0.57 26.61 44.54
N LEU A 418 1.40 26.27 45.53
CA LEU A 418 0.94 25.91 46.88
C LEU A 418 1.85 26.55 47.96
N PRO A 419 1.37 26.72 49.20
CA PRO A 419 2.22 27.14 50.31
C PRO A 419 3.27 26.07 50.59
N ASN A 420 4.36 26.41 51.31
CA ASN A 420 5.45 25.46 51.59
C ASN A 420 4.98 24.10 52.18
N GLY A 421 3.92 24.11 53.01
CA GLY A 421 3.36 22.88 53.60
C GLY A 421 2.35 22.12 52.72
N GLY A 422 2.08 22.62 51.51
CA GLY A 422 1.03 22.10 50.64
C GLY A 422 -0.39 22.45 51.09
N GLY A 423 -1.37 21.90 50.38
CA GLY A 423 -2.80 22.01 50.68
C GLY A 423 -3.36 20.76 51.37
N SER A 424 -4.67 20.52 51.19
CA SER A 424 -5.37 19.33 51.71
C SER A 424 -6.10 18.58 50.60
N GLY A 425 -6.39 17.29 50.80
CA GLY A 425 -7.02 16.46 49.77
C GLY A 425 -6.14 16.32 48.52
N ALA A 426 -6.69 16.62 47.35
CA ALA A 426 -5.99 16.59 46.06
C ALA A 426 -4.84 17.62 45.94
N TYR A 427 -4.75 18.56 46.89
CA TYR A 427 -3.68 19.57 46.97
C TYR A 427 -2.62 19.21 48.02
N ALA A 428 -2.75 18.07 48.71
CA ALA A 428 -1.69 17.61 49.60
C ALA A 428 -0.57 16.98 48.77
N PRO A 429 0.70 17.34 48.98
CA PRO A 429 1.82 16.74 48.26
C PRO A 429 1.88 15.25 48.56
N GLN A 430 1.91 14.42 47.52
CA GLN A 430 2.08 12.97 47.68
C GLN A 430 3.55 12.57 47.70
N GLY A 431 4.45 13.52 47.41
CA GLY A 431 5.89 13.30 47.31
C GLY A 431 6.58 14.42 46.56
N TYR A 432 7.65 14.08 45.85
CA TYR A 432 8.43 15.00 45.03
C TYR A 432 9.11 14.28 43.87
N VAL A 433 9.36 15.01 42.77
CA VAL A 433 10.10 14.48 41.63
C VAL A 433 11.57 14.88 41.76
N VAL A 434 12.44 13.89 41.69
CA VAL A 434 13.89 14.06 41.70
C VAL A 434 14.42 13.91 40.29
N GLU A 435 15.29 14.81 39.90
CA GLU A 435 16.03 14.75 38.64
C GLU A 435 17.53 14.57 38.94
N TYR A 436 18.20 13.79 38.11
CA TYR A 436 19.64 13.52 38.19
C TYR A 436 20.29 13.77 36.83
N GLY A 437 21.32 14.61 36.80
CA GLY A 437 22.07 14.96 35.60
C GLY A 437 22.40 16.45 35.51
N GLY A 438 23.41 16.80 34.71
CA GLY A 438 23.76 18.18 34.40
C GLY A 438 24.39 19.00 35.53
N MET A 439 24.50 18.48 36.75
CA MET A 439 25.07 19.23 37.88
C MET A 439 26.60 19.36 37.75
N PRO A 440 27.20 20.47 38.19
CA PRO A 440 28.65 20.62 38.19
C PRO A 440 29.35 19.52 38.98
N GLY A 441 30.12 18.67 38.29
CA GLY A 441 30.85 17.56 38.89
C GLY A 441 30.22 16.19 38.72
N ASP A 442 29.04 16.11 38.09
CA ASP A 442 28.40 14.84 37.76
C ASP A 442 29.28 13.97 36.83
N PRO A 443 29.36 12.65 37.06
CA PRO A 443 29.99 11.73 36.13
C PRO A 443 29.20 11.62 34.82
N VAL A 444 29.89 11.28 33.73
CA VAL A 444 29.23 10.91 32.46
C VAL A 444 28.84 9.44 32.55
N LEU A 445 27.54 9.16 32.50
CA LEU A 445 27.01 7.81 32.53
C LEU A 445 26.51 7.36 31.16
N ASN A 446 26.64 6.07 30.88
CA ASN A 446 26.05 5.40 29.72
C ASN A 446 25.22 4.19 30.18
N ILE A 447 24.51 4.31 31.30
CA ILE A 447 23.68 3.23 31.88
C ILE A 447 22.34 3.06 31.16
N SER A 448 22.09 3.87 30.11
CA SER A 448 20.89 3.84 29.29
C SER A 448 21.22 3.84 27.81
N ALA A 449 20.42 3.11 27.03
CA ALA A 449 20.45 3.16 25.57
C ALA A 449 19.06 3.49 25.01
N THR A 450 19.02 4.01 23.79
CA THR A 450 17.78 4.51 23.18
C THR A 450 17.57 3.99 21.77
N THR A 451 16.32 3.73 21.44
CA THR A 451 15.86 3.35 20.10
C THR A 451 14.52 4.04 19.82
N SER A 452 14.04 3.99 18.58
CA SER A 452 12.76 4.58 18.23
C SER A 452 12.00 3.78 17.20
N LEU A 453 10.68 3.77 17.33
CA LEU A 453 9.76 3.30 16.30
C LEU A 453 8.99 4.49 15.75
N THR A 454 8.89 4.59 14.43
CA THR A 454 8.04 5.57 13.75
C THR A 454 6.83 4.84 13.19
N MET A 455 5.63 5.34 13.49
CA MET A 455 4.41 4.77 12.92
C MET A 455 4.38 5.06 11.43
N ASP A 456 4.03 4.06 10.64
CA ASP A 456 3.87 4.23 9.20
C ASP A 456 2.70 5.19 8.88
N ASP A 457 3.05 6.36 8.37
CA ASP A 457 2.13 7.38 7.87
C ASP A 457 2.23 7.56 6.34
N THR A 458 2.98 6.67 5.68
CA THR A 458 3.22 6.74 4.25
C THR A 458 2.11 5.99 3.52
N ALA A 459 1.54 6.64 2.51
CA ALA A 459 0.52 6.00 1.70
C ALA A 459 1.13 5.02 0.68
N PRO A 460 0.44 3.92 0.34
CA PRO A 460 0.91 2.99 -0.68
C PRO A 460 1.23 3.68 -2.00
N THR A 461 2.33 3.26 -2.61
CA THR A 461 2.79 3.76 -3.90
C THR A 461 2.54 2.74 -4.99
N TRP A 462 2.02 3.20 -6.14
CA TRP A 462 1.82 2.33 -7.30
C TRP A 462 3.17 2.02 -7.97
N VAL A 463 3.45 0.74 -8.21
CA VAL A 463 4.78 0.25 -8.64
C VAL A 463 5.08 0.51 -10.13
N SER A 464 4.12 0.98 -10.92
CA SER A 464 4.08 0.76 -12.37
C SER A 464 5.29 1.30 -13.17
N ALA A 465 6.27 0.42 -13.39
CA ALA A 465 7.16 0.39 -14.55
C ALA A 465 7.15 -1.01 -15.22
N SER A 466 5.95 -1.47 -15.60
CA SER A 466 5.77 -2.49 -16.63
C SER A 466 4.37 -2.35 -17.24
N GLY A 467 4.25 -1.48 -18.25
CA GLY A 467 3.02 -1.18 -18.98
C GLY A 467 2.39 0.12 -18.50
N SER A 468 2.41 1.16 -19.34
CA SER A 468 1.33 2.15 -19.35
C SER A 468 0.05 1.31 -19.45
N LEU A 469 -0.75 1.32 -18.39
CA LEU A 469 -1.94 0.46 -18.28
C LEU A 469 -3.08 0.95 -19.18
N ASP A 470 -2.87 2.05 -19.89
CA ASP A 470 -3.80 2.47 -20.91
C ASP A 470 -3.67 1.52 -22.11
N GLU A 471 -4.75 0.82 -22.41
CA GLU A 471 -4.80 -0.15 -23.48
C GLU A 471 -5.68 0.38 -24.60
N SER A 472 -5.24 0.21 -25.84
CA SER A 472 -6.01 0.61 -27.02
C SER A 472 -6.24 -0.60 -27.93
N TYR A 473 -7.49 -0.85 -28.27
CA TYR A 473 -7.94 -1.94 -29.13
C TYR A 473 -8.71 -1.37 -30.31
N GLN A 474 -8.64 -2.00 -31.47
CA GLN A 474 -9.47 -1.61 -32.62
C GLN A 474 -10.87 -2.21 -32.52
N CYS A 475 -10.97 -3.48 -32.08
CA CYS A 475 -12.25 -4.17 -31.96
C CYS A 475 -12.53 -4.53 -30.51
N ALA A 476 -13.80 -4.42 -30.10
CA ALA A 476 -14.23 -4.81 -28.75
C ALA A 476 -13.98 -6.31 -28.47
N SER A 477 -14.06 -7.16 -29.50
CA SER A 477 -13.72 -8.59 -29.41
C SER A 477 -12.26 -8.88 -29.08
N ASP A 478 -11.36 -7.92 -29.30
CA ASP A 478 -9.92 -8.09 -29.07
C ASP A 478 -9.55 -7.78 -27.62
N VAL A 479 -10.44 -7.14 -26.87
CA VAL A 479 -10.25 -6.90 -25.45
C VAL A 479 -10.34 -8.23 -24.71
N PRO A 480 -9.26 -8.69 -24.05
CA PRO A 480 -9.27 -9.98 -23.36
C PRO A 480 -10.44 -10.08 -22.39
N SER A 481 -11.28 -11.10 -22.57
CA SER A 481 -12.44 -11.43 -21.70
C SER A 481 -13.55 -10.38 -21.57
N LEU A 482 -13.49 -9.26 -22.29
CA LEU A 482 -14.58 -8.30 -22.44
C LEU A 482 -15.19 -8.46 -23.85
N SER A 483 -16.01 -9.49 -24.06
CA SER A 483 -16.73 -9.66 -25.34
C SER A 483 -18.05 -8.90 -25.32
N VAL A 484 -18.31 -8.09 -26.35
CA VAL A 484 -19.63 -7.47 -26.54
C VAL A 484 -20.64 -8.56 -26.85
N CYS A 485 -21.74 -8.56 -26.10
CA CYS A 485 -22.66 -9.67 -26.09
C CYS A 485 -23.85 -9.42 -27.00
N GLY A 486 -23.65 -9.46 -28.32
CA GLY A 486 -24.76 -9.33 -29.30
C GLY A 486 -25.83 -10.43 -29.21
N SER A 487 -25.69 -11.35 -28.26
CA SER A 487 -26.51 -12.53 -28.09
C SER A 487 -27.20 -12.64 -26.73
N LEU A 488 -26.87 -11.74 -25.81
CA LEU A 488 -27.61 -11.51 -24.58
C LEU A 488 -28.53 -10.32 -24.81
N SER A 489 -29.82 -10.57 -24.95
CA SER A 489 -30.80 -9.52 -25.21
C SER A 489 -31.38 -8.99 -23.90
N VAL A 490 -31.39 -7.67 -23.78
CA VAL A 490 -32.12 -6.97 -22.72
C VAL A 490 -33.55 -6.74 -23.22
N THR A 491 -34.51 -7.37 -22.57
CA THR A 491 -35.93 -7.18 -22.89
C THR A 491 -36.58 -6.34 -21.79
N PHE A 492 -37.23 -5.26 -22.20
CA PHE A 492 -38.16 -4.52 -21.35
C PHE A 492 -39.57 -4.96 -21.70
N PHE A 493 -40.36 -5.26 -20.68
CA PHE A 493 -41.76 -5.66 -20.90
C PHE A 493 -42.68 -4.82 -20.04
N ASN A 494 -43.83 -4.47 -20.63
CA ASN A 494 -44.93 -3.81 -19.97
C ASN A 494 -46.05 -4.82 -19.75
N GLU A 495 -46.17 -5.35 -18.54
CA GLU A 495 -47.36 -6.10 -18.14
C GLU A 495 -48.41 -5.11 -17.62
N ALA A 496 -49.49 -4.94 -18.37
CA ALA A 496 -50.70 -4.20 -18.00
C ALA A 496 -50.47 -2.72 -17.56
N GLN A 497 -50.11 -1.85 -18.52
CA GLN A 497 -50.19 -0.38 -18.47
C GLN A 497 -49.49 0.36 -17.30
N TYR A 498 -48.90 -0.32 -16.31
CA TYR A 498 -48.38 0.29 -15.08
C TYR A 498 -47.24 -0.48 -14.41
N SER A 499 -46.59 -1.41 -15.13
CA SER A 499 -45.37 -2.07 -14.63
C SER A 499 -44.34 -2.20 -15.74
N TRP A 500 -43.08 -1.92 -15.40
CA TRP A 500 -41.93 -2.16 -16.27
C TRP A 500 -41.09 -3.26 -15.61
N GLY A 501 -40.76 -4.29 -16.38
CA GLY A 501 -39.82 -5.34 -16.00
C GLY A 501 -38.55 -5.25 -16.84
N PHE A 502 -37.41 -5.58 -16.23
CA PHE A 502 -36.13 -5.82 -16.91
C PHE A 502 -35.97 -7.33 -17.08
N GLY A 503 -35.48 -7.81 -18.21
CA GLY A 503 -35.23 -9.24 -18.42
C GLY A 503 -33.98 -9.44 -19.24
N LEU A 504 -33.22 -10.49 -18.90
CA LEU A 504 -32.07 -10.91 -19.70
C LEU A 504 -32.36 -12.24 -20.33
N GLN A 505 -32.13 -12.33 -21.63
CA GLN A 505 -32.32 -13.56 -22.38
C GLN A 505 -31.07 -13.91 -23.18
N ASN A 506 -30.48 -15.06 -22.86
CA ASN A 506 -29.41 -15.62 -23.66
C ASN A 506 -30.04 -16.29 -24.89
N ASN A 507 -29.80 -15.75 -26.07
CA ASN A 507 -30.37 -16.26 -27.32
C ASN A 507 -29.43 -17.23 -28.06
N THR A 508 -28.38 -17.71 -27.39
CA THR A 508 -27.40 -18.64 -27.96
C THR A 508 -27.53 -20.06 -27.42
N GLY A 509 -26.85 -20.98 -28.12
CA GLY A 509 -26.59 -22.34 -27.66
C GLY A 509 -25.46 -22.48 -26.63
N SER A 510 -24.85 -21.37 -26.18
CA SER A 510 -23.70 -21.38 -25.26
C SER A 510 -24.05 -20.74 -23.91
N GLN A 511 -23.39 -21.17 -22.83
CA GLN A 511 -23.58 -20.59 -21.50
C GLN A 511 -22.85 -19.24 -21.40
N ILE A 512 -23.44 -18.28 -20.69
CA ILE A 512 -22.81 -16.99 -20.36
C ILE A 512 -22.47 -17.00 -18.89
N ASP A 513 -21.18 -17.11 -18.56
CA ASP A 513 -20.72 -17.28 -17.17
C ASP A 513 -20.65 -15.97 -16.37
N ALA A 514 -20.46 -14.84 -17.05
CA ALA A 514 -20.40 -13.51 -16.48
C ALA A 514 -20.95 -12.50 -17.48
N TRP A 515 -21.66 -11.49 -16.98
CA TRP A 515 -22.28 -10.46 -17.80
C TRP A 515 -22.40 -9.16 -16.99
N GLU A 516 -22.37 -8.03 -17.69
CA GLU A 516 -22.57 -6.69 -17.15
C GLU A 516 -23.51 -5.92 -18.10
N VAL A 517 -24.52 -5.25 -17.53
CA VAL A 517 -25.44 -4.38 -18.24
C VAL A 517 -25.34 -2.99 -17.64
N GLN A 518 -25.04 -2.01 -18.47
CA GLN A 518 -25.03 -0.60 -18.09
C GLN A 518 -26.18 0.14 -18.76
N ILE A 519 -26.90 0.93 -17.96
CA ILE A 519 -28.02 1.76 -18.37
C ILE A 519 -27.70 3.20 -17.93
N PRO A 520 -27.12 4.03 -18.81
CA PRO A 520 -26.81 5.42 -18.51
C PRO A 520 -28.09 6.28 -18.44
N ASN A 521 -28.04 7.36 -17.67
CA ASN A 521 -29.09 8.38 -17.56
C ASN A 521 -30.50 7.82 -17.33
N ALA A 522 -30.62 6.76 -16.52
CA ALA A 522 -31.94 6.25 -16.16
C ALA A 522 -32.69 7.30 -15.33
N ASP A 523 -33.85 7.77 -15.83
CA ASP A 523 -34.76 8.69 -15.11
C ASP A 523 -35.39 8.08 -13.83
N TYR A 524 -34.87 6.95 -13.36
CA TYR A 524 -35.39 6.19 -12.25
C TYR A 524 -34.27 5.56 -11.41
N GLN A 525 -34.39 5.73 -10.10
CA GLN A 525 -33.53 5.06 -9.12
C GLN A 525 -33.97 3.60 -8.93
N LEU A 526 -33.08 2.64 -9.20
CA LEU A 526 -33.38 1.21 -9.02
C LEU A 526 -33.74 0.88 -7.56
N ASN A 527 -34.98 0.47 -7.31
CA ASN A 527 -35.38 -0.04 -6.00
C ASN A 527 -35.23 -1.56 -5.92
N VAL A 528 -34.09 -2.00 -5.37
CA VAL A 528 -33.73 -3.42 -5.33
C VAL A 528 -34.73 -4.27 -4.56
N SER A 529 -35.36 -3.72 -3.51
CA SER A 529 -36.35 -4.44 -2.70
C SER A 529 -37.58 -4.93 -3.49
N GLN A 530 -37.84 -4.35 -4.68
CA GLN A 530 -38.99 -4.67 -5.52
C GLN A 530 -38.68 -5.71 -6.62
N LEU A 531 -37.41 -6.13 -6.74
CA LEU A 531 -37.01 -7.13 -7.73
C LEU A 531 -37.32 -8.56 -7.24
N SER A 532 -37.88 -9.40 -8.10
CA SER A 532 -38.26 -10.79 -7.76
C SER A 532 -37.10 -11.77 -7.72
N ASN A 533 -35.88 -11.37 -8.11
CA ASN A 533 -34.72 -12.25 -8.24
C ASN A 533 -33.39 -11.59 -7.84
N GLN A 534 -33.37 -10.90 -6.69
CA GLN A 534 -32.24 -10.09 -6.19
C GLN A 534 -30.92 -10.88 -5.99
N GLY A 535 -30.96 -12.21 -5.93
CA GLY A 535 -29.77 -13.05 -5.77
C GLY A 535 -29.02 -13.33 -7.08
N ALA A 536 -29.57 -12.95 -8.24
CA ALA A 536 -29.02 -13.28 -9.55
C ALA A 536 -28.03 -12.24 -10.11
N PHE A 537 -27.90 -11.09 -9.46
CA PHE A 537 -26.97 -10.03 -9.86
C PHE A 537 -26.60 -9.09 -8.71
N THR A 538 -25.46 -8.43 -8.83
CA THR A 538 -25.10 -7.24 -8.05
C THR A 538 -25.51 -5.99 -8.81
N TYR A 539 -25.71 -4.88 -8.08
CA TYR A 539 -26.07 -3.60 -8.66
C TYR A 539 -25.21 -2.47 -8.09
N SER A 540 -24.95 -1.46 -8.89
CA SER A 540 -24.48 -0.14 -8.45
C SER A 540 -25.22 0.96 -9.20
N GLN A 541 -25.30 2.13 -8.60
CA GLN A 541 -25.88 3.32 -9.21
C GLN A 541 -25.05 4.55 -8.88
N LEU A 542 -24.94 5.47 -9.84
CA LEU A 542 -24.41 6.81 -9.65
C LEU A 542 -25.54 7.81 -9.90
N ASP A 543 -25.71 8.79 -9.01
CA ASP A 543 -26.68 9.88 -9.19
C ASP A 543 -25.99 10.98 -10.02
N ASN A 544 -26.58 11.34 -11.16
CA ASN A 544 -26.02 12.33 -12.09
C ASN A 544 -26.31 13.78 -11.65
N GLY A 545 -27.11 13.98 -10.59
CA GLY A 545 -27.41 15.29 -10.02
C GLY A 545 -28.44 16.10 -10.80
N ASP A 546 -28.99 15.56 -11.89
CA ASP A 546 -30.06 16.14 -12.71
C ASP A 546 -31.39 15.38 -12.59
N GLY A 547 -31.44 14.37 -11.71
CA GLY A 547 -32.60 13.49 -11.53
C GLY A 547 -32.50 12.18 -12.29
N THR A 548 -31.41 11.96 -13.04
CA THR A 548 -31.09 10.68 -13.69
C THR A 548 -30.02 9.90 -12.93
N PHE A 549 -29.90 8.61 -13.22
CA PHE A 549 -28.97 7.69 -12.57
C PHE A 549 -28.26 6.80 -13.60
N ASP A 550 -26.94 6.66 -13.49
CA ASP A 550 -26.21 5.63 -14.22
C ASP A 550 -26.27 4.31 -13.45
N LEU A 551 -26.94 3.31 -14.04
CA LEU A 551 -27.15 2.00 -13.40
C LEU A 551 -26.18 0.95 -13.98
N THR A 552 -25.60 0.14 -13.11
CA THR A 552 -24.79 -1.03 -13.49
C THR A 552 -25.35 -2.29 -12.83
N LEU A 553 -25.56 -3.33 -13.62
CA LEU A 553 -26.06 -4.64 -13.19
C LEU A 553 -25.05 -5.70 -13.62
N ALA A 554 -24.54 -6.51 -12.69
CA ALA A 554 -23.57 -7.56 -13.01
C ALA A 554 -24.03 -8.93 -12.50
N GLY A 555 -23.91 -9.97 -13.32
CA GLY A 555 -24.38 -11.31 -12.96
C GLY A 555 -23.60 -11.95 -11.82
N THR A 556 -24.30 -12.55 -10.85
CA THR A 556 -23.69 -13.35 -9.77
C THR A 556 -23.65 -14.85 -10.10
N GLY A 557 -24.21 -15.26 -11.25
CA GLY A 557 -24.23 -16.64 -11.72
C GLY A 557 -24.48 -16.76 -13.23
N PRO A 558 -24.21 -17.94 -13.80
CA PRO A 558 -24.27 -18.16 -15.25
C PRO A 558 -25.71 -18.15 -15.79
N ILE A 559 -25.89 -17.62 -17.01
CA ILE A 559 -27.13 -17.74 -17.78
C ILE A 559 -27.01 -18.92 -18.74
N ALA A 560 -27.86 -19.93 -18.55
CA ALA A 560 -27.90 -21.13 -19.38
C ALA A 560 -28.19 -20.81 -20.86
N PRO A 561 -27.78 -21.69 -21.81
CA PRO A 561 -28.18 -21.60 -23.22
C PRO A 561 -29.69 -21.50 -23.39
N TYR A 562 -30.17 -20.55 -24.20
CA TYR A 562 -31.60 -20.26 -24.39
C TYR A 562 -32.38 -19.98 -23.09
N GLY A 563 -31.67 -19.76 -21.98
CA GLY A 563 -32.19 -19.43 -20.67
C GLY A 563 -32.34 -17.92 -20.51
N GLY A 564 -33.06 -17.52 -19.47
CA GLY A 564 -33.18 -16.12 -19.11
C GLY A 564 -33.23 -15.93 -17.61
N ILE A 565 -32.86 -14.73 -17.19
CA ILE A 565 -33.17 -14.21 -15.86
C ILE A 565 -34.40 -13.32 -16.05
N PRO A 566 -35.60 -13.75 -15.63
CA PRO A 566 -36.73 -12.85 -15.51
C PRO A 566 -36.35 -11.84 -14.42
N GLY A 567 -36.08 -10.60 -14.77
CA GLY A 567 -36.07 -9.55 -13.76
C GLY A 567 -37.52 -9.25 -13.41
N GLY A 568 -37.74 -9.06 -12.11
CA GLY A 568 -39.10 -8.94 -11.59
C GLY A 568 -39.80 -7.68 -12.08
N ASN A 569 -41.13 -7.79 -12.24
CA ASN A 569 -42.03 -6.67 -12.43
C ASN A 569 -41.83 -5.61 -11.34
N ILE A 570 -41.48 -4.38 -11.71
CA ILE A 570 -41.58 -3.21 -10.83
C ILE A 570 -42.98 -2.63 -11.02
N GLN A 571 -43.90 -2.88 -10.09
CA GLN A 571 -45.27 -2.35 -10.13
C GLN A 571 -45.36 -0.93 -9.56
N TRP A 572 -45.92 0.02 -10.31
CA TRP A 572 -46.30 1.35 -9.79
C TRP A 572 -47.65 1.81 -10.35
N SER A 573 -48.63 2.08 -9.47
CA SER A 573 -49.90 2.64 -9.92
C SER A 573 -49.77 4.14 -10.24
N GLY A 574 -49.99 4.52 -11.50
CA GLY A 574 -50.39 5.89 -11.86
C GLY A 574 -49.31 6.84 -12.41
N VAL A 575 -48.15 6.36 -12.83
CA VAL A 575 -47.14 7.21 -13.49
C VAL A 575 -46.86 6.70 -14.89
N ASN A 576 -47.15 7.53 -15.89
CA ASN A 576 -46.85 7.26 -17.30
C ASN A 576 -45.41 7.73 -17.56
N PHE A 577 -44.45 6.83 -17.43
CA PHE A 577 -43.06 7.12 -17.78
C PHE A 577 -42.91 7.07 -19.31
N GLY A 578 -42.52 8.20 -19.90
CA GLY A 578 -42.30 8.34 -21.34
C GLY A 578 -40.91 7.92 -21.80
N PHE A 579 -40.19 7.13 -21.01
CA PHE A 579 -38.82 6.73 -21.28
C PHE A 579 -38.76 5.43 -22.09
N ASP A 580 -38.00 5.46 -23.17
CA ASP A 580 -37.56 4.29 -23.90
C ASP A 580 -36.08 4.10 -23.57
N PRO A 581 -35.67 3.13 -22.72
CA PRO A 581 -34.27 2.95 -22.34
C PRO A 581 -33.34 2.66 -23.52
N THR A 582 -33.88 2.44 -24.72
CA THR A 582 -33.10 2.35 -25.95
C THR A 582 -32.68 3.72 -26.52
N SER A 583 -33.22 4.85 -26.04
CA SER A 583 -32.93 6.19 -26.57
C SER A 583 -31.55 6.72 -26.19
N ASP A 584 -31.03 6.34 -25.02
CA ASP A 584 -29.74 6.79 -24.50
C ASP A 584 -28.65 5.68 -24.48
N GLY A 585 -28.98 4.53 -25.07
CA GLY A 585 -28.07 3.39 -25.30
C GLY A 585 -28.01 2.41 -24.12
N ILE A 586 -27.97 1.10 -24.41
CA ILE A 586 -27.76 0.05 -23.41
C ILE A 586 -26.52 -0.72 -23.80
N SER A 587 -25.53 -0.76 -22.93
CA SER A 587 -24.31 -1.53 -23.18
C SER A 587 -24.36 -2.86 -22.46
N VAL A 588 -24.13 -3.95 -23.20
CA VAL A 588 -24.13 -5.32 -22.67
C VAL A 588 -22.78 -5.98 -22.94
N PHE A 589 -22.08 -6.31 -21.84
CA PHE A 589 -20.81 -7.00 -21.88
C PHE A 589 -20.97 -8.43 -21.36
N CYS A 590 -20.24 -9.36 -21.94
CA CYS A 590 -20.13 -10.74 -21.48
C CYS A 590 -18.67 -11.16 -21.32
N GLY A 591 -18.45 -12.02 -20.33
CA GLY A 591 -17.14 -12.44 -19.88
C GLY A 591 -16.78 -11.78 -18.55
N SER A 592 -15.79 -12.35 -17.86
CA SER A 592 -15.21 -11.73 -16.67
C SER A 592 -14.36 -10.54 -17.09
N ILE A 593 -14.26 -9.52 -16.25
CA ILE A 593 -13.24 -8.47 -16.35
C ILE A 593 -12.09 -8.80 -15.38
N PRO A 594 -11.03 -9.53 -15.78
CA PRO A 594 -9.85 -9.68 -14.99
C PRO A 594 -8.76 -8.81 -15.60
N PHE A 595 -8.92 -7.49 -15.59
CA PHE A 595 -7.71 -6.70 -15.57
C PHE A 595 -7.11 -6.93 -14.19
N ALA A 596 -5.94 -7.58 -14.16
CA ALA A 596 -5.20 -7.73 -12.92
C ALA A 596 -5.10 -6.33 -12.29
N PRO A 597 -5.56 -6.14 -11.04
CA PRO A 597 -5.48 -4.84 -10.41
C PRO A 597 -4.02 -4.37 -10.43
N PRO A 598 -3.79 -3.05 -10.57
CA PRO A 598 -2.44 -2.49 -10.48
C PRO A 598 -1.77 -2.96 -9.19
N VAL A 599 -0.45 -3.10 -9.21
CA VAL A 599 0.31 -3.47 -8.01
C VAL A 599 0.74 -2.19 -7.29
N ALA A 600 0.43 -2.12 -6.00
CA ALA A 600 0.99 -1.13 -5.09
C ALA A 600 2.03 -1.80 -4.19
N THR A 601 3.00 -1.01 -3.75
CA THR A 601 3.95 -1.35 -2.69
C THR A 601 3.90 -0.29 -1.62
N ASP A 602 4.29 -0.68 -0.43
CA ASP A 602 4.38 0.20 0.71
C ASP A 602 5.58 -0.25 1.57
N ASP A 603 6.04 0.60 2.49
CA ASP A 603 7.06 0.21 3.47
C ASP A 603 6.49 -0.85 4.43
N CYS A 604 5.19 -0.78 4.67
CA CYS A 604 4.37 -1.85 5.23
C CYS A 604 3.74 -2.71 4.12
N SER A 605 2.78 -3.57 4.49
CA SER A 605 2.07 -4.40 3.52
C SER A 605 0.83 -3.68 2.98
N VAL A 606 0.60 -3.76 1.67
CA VAL A 606 -0.68 -3.36 1.06
C VAL A 606 -1.78 -4.34 1.49
N ALA A 607 -2.76 -3.87 2.25
CA ALA A 607 -3.84 -4.68 2.79
C ALA A 607 -4.95 -4.92 1.76
N ASN A 608 -5.32 -3.90 0.99
CA ASN A 608 -6.35 -4.01 -0.04
C ASN A 608 -6.10 -3.08 -1.22
N ILE A 609 -6.60 -3.51 -2.38
CA ILE A 609 -6.73 -2.67 -3.58
C ILE A 609 -8.20 -2.77 -4.00
N SER A 610 -8.90 -1.64 -3.98
CA SER A 610 -10.33 -1.54 -4.30
C SER A 610 -10.55 -0.69 -5.54
N ILE A 611 -11.66 -0.94 -6.24
CA ILE A 611 -12.15 -0.08 -7.33
C ILE A 611 -13.05 0.98 -6.70
N ILE A 612 -12.74 2.25 -6.93
CA ILE A 612 -13.52 3.39 -6.42
C ILE A 612 -14.36 4.07 -7.51
N SER A 613 -14.03 3.85 -8.79
CA SER A 613 -14.81 4.32 -9.93
C SER A 613 -14.57 3.41 -11.14
N ASP A 614 -15.59 3.17 -11.94
CA ASP A 614 -15.52 2.41 -13.19
C ASP A 614 -16.56 2.99 -14.16
N GLN A 615 -16.11 3.61 -15.25
CA GLN A 615 -16.96 4.42 -16.13
C GLN A 615 -16.74 4.03 -17.58
N ILE A 616 -17.80 3.96 -18.38
CA ILE A 616 -17.72 3.72 -19.82
C ILE A 616 -18.33 4.90 -20.57
N THR A 617 -17.63 5.39 -21.59
CA THR A 617 -18.11 6.44 -22.48
C THR A 617 -18.08 5.93 -23.91
N THR A 618 -19.24 5.79 -24.56
CA THR A 618 -19.35 5.42 -25.98
C THR A 618 -19.20 6.64 -26.88
N PHE A 619 -18.64 6.47 -28.08
CA PHE A 619 -18.48 7.54 -29.07
C PHE A 619 -19.51 7.47 -30.20
N ASN A 620 -19.23 6.64 -31.20
CA ASN A 620 -19.97 6.57 -32.46
C ASN A 620 -20.87 5.33 -32.55
N SER A 621 -20.57 4.29 -31.77
CA SER A 621 -21.30 3.03 -31.71
C SER A 621 -21.08 2.34 -30.35
N GLU A 622 -21.85 1.30 -30.06
CA GLU A 622 -21.65 0.44 -28.88
C GLU A 622 -20.29 -0.28 -28.87
N ASN A 623 -19.60 -0.37 -30.02
CA ASN A 623 -18.27 -0.98 -30.15
C ASN A 623 -17.12 0.04 -30.11
N ASP A 624 -17.44 1.34 -30.06
CA ASP A 624 -16.48 2.45 -29.93
C ASP A 624 -16.65 3.07 -28.53
N PHE A 625 -15.80 2.71 -27.57
CA PHE A 625 -15.92 3.19 -26.20
C PHE A 625 -14.59 3.40 -25.50
N THR A 626 -14.61 4.21 -24.44
CA THR A 626 -13.53 4.31 -23.47
C THR A 626 -14.03 3.86 -22.10
N ARG A 627 -13.36 2.90 -21.46
CA ARG A 627 -13.59 2.48 -20.08
C ARG A 627 -12.50 3.03 -19.17
N VAL A 628 -12.86 3.68 -18.08
CA VAL A 628 -11.95 4.30 -17.12
C VAL A 628 -12.18 3.67 -15.75
N ILE A 629 -11.23 2.88 -15.27
CA ILE A 629 -11.27 2.22 -13.96
C ILE A 629 -10.31 2.93 -13.01
N THR A 630 -10.80 3.41 -11.88
CA THR A 630 -9.99 4.06 -10.84
C THR A 630 -9.87 3.17 -9.61
N TYR A 631 -8.63 2.88 -9.24
CA TYR A 631 -8.24 2.05 -8.12
C TYR A 631 -7.72 2.89 -6.95
N MET A 632 -7.87 2.35 -5.74
CA MET A 632 -7.33 2.91 -4.52
C MET A 632 -6.70 1.78 -3.70
N ALA A 633 -5.45 1.96 -3.30
CA ALA A 633 -4.76 1.03 -2.41
C ALA A 633 -4.82 1.54 -0.97
N THR A 634 -4.93 0.62 -0.02
CA THR A 634 -4.85 0.90 1.41
C THR A 634 -3.88 -0.10 2.03
N ASP A 635 -2.93 0.37 2.83
CA ASP A 635 -2.03 -0.49 3.59
C ASP A 635 -2.68 -1.01 4.89
N SER A 636 -1.92 -1.81 5.64
CA SER A 636 -2.28 -2.28 6.98
C SER A 636 -2.41 -1.15 8.01
N SER A 637 -1.77 -0.01 7.77
CA SER A 637 -1.76 1.19 8.62
C SER A 637 -2.97 2.10 8.42
N GLY A 638 -3.77 1.82 7.39
CA GLY A 638 -4.94 2.60 7.02
C GLY A 638 -4.62 3.79 6.10
N ASN A 639 -3.37 3.95 5.66
CA ASN A 639 -3.01 5.01 4.72
C ASN A 639 -3.51 4.66 3.33
N ILE A 640 -3.95 5.69 2.61
CA ILE A 640 -4.67 5.55 1.35
C ILE A 640 -3.84 6.16 0.23
N SER A 641 -3.58 5.39 -0.83
CA SER A 641 -2.85 5.86 -2.00
C SER A 641 -3.57 7.01 -2.71
N VAL A 642 -2.82 7.81 -3.46
CA VAL A 642 -3.44 8.59 -4.54
C VAL A 642 -4.21 7.66 -5.50
N PRO A 643 -5.39 8.05 -6.02
CA PRO A 643 -6.12 7.21 -6.97
C PRO A 643 -5.29 6.89 -8.21
N PHE A 644 -5.34 5.64 -8.66
CA PHE A 644 -4.72 5.20 -9.91
C PHE A 644 -5.79 4.93 -10.96
N THR A 645 -5.68 5.53 -12.14
CA THR A 645 -6.64 5.34 -13.22
C THR A 645 -6.06 4.49 -14.34
N LYS A 646 -6.83 3.49 -14.78
CA LYS A 646 -6.59 2.67 -15.97
C LYS A 646 -7.62 3.01 -17.04
N THR A 647 -7.17 3.36 -18.25
CA THR A 647 -8.07 3.65 -19.37
C THR A 647 -7.99 2.58 -20.46
N ILE A 648 -9.12 2.06 -20.91
CA ILE A 648 -9.21 1.12 -22.03
C ILE A 648 -9.98 1.83 -23.13
N THR A 649 -9.35 2.05 -24.28
CA THR A 649 -9.98 2.66 -25.44
C THR A 649 -10.19 1.60 -26.51
N VAL A 650 -11.42 1.43 -26.95
CA VAL A 650 -11.78 0.63 -28.12
C VAL A 650 -12.26 1.59 -29.20
N GLN A 651 -11.58 1.59 -30.34
CA GLN A 651 -11.94 2.46 -31.45
C GLN A 651 -11.67 1.80 -32.81
N ASP A 652 -12.72 1.54 -33.57
CA ASP A 652 -12.63 1.04 -34.93
C ASP A 652 -12.54 2.19 -35.94
N THR A 653 -11.40 2.27 -36.61
CA THR A 653 -11.10 3.32 -37.59
C THR A 653 -10.88 2.76 -38.99
N THR A 654 -11.04 1.45 -39.16
CA THR A 654 -10.77 0.77 -40.42
C THR A 654 -12.07 0.63 -41.20
N ALA A 655 -12.04 0.99 -42.48
CA ALA A 655 -13.22 0.86 -43.33
C ALA A 655 -13.40 -0.58 -43.83
N PRO A 656 -14.65 -1.01 -44.09
CA PRO A 656 -14.94 -2.34 -44.60
C PRO A 656 -14.37 -2.54 -46.00
N THR A 657 -14.29 -3.80 -46.43
CA THR A 657 -13.80 -4.22 -47.74
C THR A 657 -14.88 -4.98 -48.50
N ALA A 658 -14.90 -4.86 -49.83
CA ALA A 658 -15.79 -5.63 -50.71
C ALA A 658 -15.26 -5.56 -52.15
N SER A 659 -15.61 -6.54 -53.00
CA SER A 659 -15.30 -6.52 -54.42
C SER A 659 -16.33 -5.73 -55.22
N ASN A 660 -15.87 -5.15 -56.34
CA ASN A 660 -16.77 -4.56 -57.33
C ASN A 660 -17.73 -5.61 -57.90
N PRO A 661 -19.06 -5.36 -57.93
CA PRO A 661 -19.99 -6.23 -58.63
C PRO A 661 -19.60 -6.42 -60.10
N GLY A 662 -19.95 -7.58 -60.65
CA GLY A 662 -19.67 -7.90 -62.05
C GLY A 662 -20.28 -6.88 -63.02
N ALA A 663 -19.50 -6.50 -64.05
CA ALA A 663 -19.97 -5.63 -65.11
C ALA A 663 -21.05 -6.30 -65.96
N ILE A 664 -22.00 -5.51 -66.44
CA ILE A 664 -23.10 -5.98 -67.28
C ILE A 664 -23.20 -5.16 -68.57
N SER A 665 -23.83 -5.74 -69.59
CA SER A 665 -24.10 -5.07 -70.85
C SER A 665 -25.56 -5.19 -71.23
N VAL A 666 -26.16 -4.09 -71.66
CA VAL A 666 -27.54 -4.02 -72.14
C VAL A 666 -27.55 -3.36 -73.52
N TYR A 667 -28.59 -3.63 -74.30
CA TYR A 667 -28.70 -3.16 -75.69
C TYR A 667 -29.77 -2.07 -75.89
N CYS A 668 -30.27 -1.53 -74.77
CA CYS A 668 -31.26 -0.47 -74.70
C CYS A 668 -31.13 0.23 -73.35
N SER A 669 -31.28 1.56 -73.32
CA SER A 669 -31.24 2.32 -72.05
C SER A 669 -32.41 1.97 -71.12
N ALA A 670 -33.54 1.52 -71.66
CA ALA A 670 -34.68 1.04 -70.88
C ALA A 670 -34.44 -0.31 -70.18
N ASP A 671 -33.40 -1.05 -70.59
CA ASP A 671 -33.06 -2.37 -70.04
C ASP A 671 -32.03 -2.28 -68.90
N VAL A 672 -31.59 -1.08 -68.52
CA VAL A 672 -30.72 -0.89 -67.35
C VAL A 672 -31.48 -1.34 -66.09
N PRO A 673 -30.99 -2.36 -65.36
CA PRO A 673 -31.72 -2.87 -64.21
C PRO A 673 -31.76 -1.84 -63.07
N VAL A 674 -32.79 -1.93 -62.23
CA VAL A 674 -32.83 -1.18 -60.97
C VAL A 674 -31.64 -1.59 -60.08
N PRO A 675 -31.14 -0.69 -59.19
CA PRO A 675 -30.09 -1.04 -58.25
C PRO A 675 -30.47 -2.23 -57.37
N ASP A 676 -29.54 -3.18 -57.22
CA ASP A 676 -29.67 -4.36 -56.37
C ASP A 676 -28.44 -4.45 -55.47
N THR A 677 -28.62 -4.31 -54.15
CA THR A 677 -27.54 -4.35 -53.17
C THR A 677 -27.04 -5.77 -52.91
N SER A 678 -27.81 -6.81 -53.25
CA SER A 678 -27.42 -8.21 -53.06
C SER A 678 -26.33 -8.67 -54.04
N LEU A 679 -25.87 -7.79 -54.93
CA LEU A 679 -24.76 -8.04 -55.86
C LEU A 679 -23.37 -7.87 -55.21
N VAL A 680 -23.30 -7.21 -54.06
CA VAL A 680 -22.11 -7.20 -53.20
C VAL A 680 -22.22 -8.45 -52.31
N LEU A 681 -21.22 -9.34 -52.36
CA LEU A 681 -21.32 -10.70 -51.80
C LEU A 681 -20.17 -11.06 -50.83
N ASP A 682 -19.11 -10.27 -50.82
CA ASP A 682 -17.87 -10.53 -50.10
C ASP A 682 -17.50 -9.36 -49.19
N GLU A 683 -18.49 -8.61 -48.72
CA GLU A 683 -18.30 -7.59 -47.71
C GLU A 683 -17.71 -8.18 -46.43
N ALA A 684 -16.61 -7.59 -45.95
CA ALA A 684 -15.89 -8.03 -44.76
C ALA A 684 -15.19 -6.86 -44.07
N ASP A 685 -15.00 -6.97 -42.76
CA ASP A 685 -14.34 -5.97 -41.93
C ASP A 685 -13.40 -6.62 -40.91
N ASN A 686 -12.46 -5.86 -40.33
CA ASN A 686 -11.56 -6.31 -39.27
C ASN A 686 -12.31 -6.57 -37.96
N CYS A 687 -13.35 -5.79 -37.67
CA CYS A 687 -14.19 -5.98 -36.51
C CYS A 687 -15.44 -6.78 -36.88
N VAL A 688 -15.80 -7.74 -36.04
CA VAL A 688 -16.97 -8.60 -36.27
C VAL A 688 -18.24 -7.78 -36.01
N GLY A 689 -19.06 -7.56 -37.03
CA GLY A 689 -20.31 -6.82 -36.91
C GLY A 689 -21.17 -6.84 -38.18
N PRO A 690 -22.44 -6.40 -38.10
CA PRO A 690 -23.30 -6.29 -39.27
C PRO A 690 -22.80 -5.18 -40.20
N LEU A 691 -22.60 -5.50 -41.48
CA LEU A 691 -22.28 -4.53 -42.53
C LEU A 691 -23.55 -4.14 -43.28
N THR A 692 -23.69 -2.85 -43.60
CA THR A 692 -24.84 -2.32 -44.33
C THR A 692 -24.43 -1.90 -45.74
N VAL A 693 -25.02 -2.53 -46.76
CA VAL A 693 -24.81 -2.17 -48.17
C VAL A 693 -25.96 -1.29 -48.67
N THR A 694 -25.63 -0.10 -49.19
CA THR A 694 -26.61 0.85 -49.72
C THR A 694 -26.26 1.28 -51.14
N HIS A 695 -27.28 1.56 -51.96
CA HIS A 695 -27.07 2.21 -53.26
C HIS A 695 -26.93 3.73 -53.05
N VAL A 696 -25.84 4.29 -53.54
CA VAL A 696 -25.54 5.72 -53.42
C VAL A 696 -26.06 6.50 -54.63
N GLY A 697 -25.92 5.93 -55.82
CA GLY A 697 -26.34 6.59 -57.06
C GLY A 697 -25.73 6.00 -58.32
N ASP A 698 -26.26 6.46 -59.46
CA ASP A 698 -25.78 6.12 -60.80
C ASP A 698 -25.25 7.38 -61.48
N SER A 699 -24.11 7.24 -62.16
CA SER A 699 -23.52 8.31 -62.97
C SER A 699 -23.25 7.82 -64.38
N THR A 700 -23.48 8.67 -65.38
CA THR A 700 -23.24 8.36 -66.80
C THR A 700 -22.07 9.17 -67.34
N ASP A 701 -21.29 8.57 -68.23
CA ASP A 701 -20.25 9.27 -69.00
C ASP A 701 -20.81 10.07 -70.18
N GLY A 702 -22.11 9.95 -70.48
CA GLY A 702 -22.75 10.56 -71.64
C GLY A 702 -22.21 10.06 -72.98
N GLY A 703 -21.51 8.92 -72.98
CA GLY A 703 -20.96 8.28 -74.16
C GLY A 703 -22.05 7.83 -75.13
N TYR A 704 -21.65 7.53 -76.36
CA TYR A 704 -22.54 6.99 -77.37
C TYR A 704 -22.00 5.65 -77.89
N ASN A 705 -22.76 4.59 -77.63
CA ASN A 705 -22.58 3.25 -78.20
C ASN A 705 -21.15 2.65 -78.05
N PRO A 706 -20.70 2.33 -76.81
CA PRO A 706 -21.51 2.29 -75.60
C PRO A 706 -21.56 3.62 -74.82
N GLU A 707 -22.68 3.85 -74.15
CA GLU A 707 -22.75 4.70 -72.95
C GLU A 707 -22.31 3.85 -71.75
N THR A 708 -21.53 4.42 -70.83
CA THR A 708 -21.10 3.74 -69.60
C THR A 708 -21.78 4.36 -68.40
N ILE A 709 -22.59 3.57 -67.69
CA ILE A 709 -23.17 3.93 -66.40
C ILE A 709 -22.31 3.29 -65.30
N THR A 710 -21.80 4.11 -64.38
CA THR A 710 -21.12 3.69 -63.16
C THR A 710 -22.11 3.79 -62.00
N ARG A 711 -22.51 2.62 -61.49
CA ARG A 711 -23.38 2.48 -60.32
C ARG A 711 -22.54 2.30 -59.06
N THR A 712 -22.80 3.09 -58.03
CA THR A 712 -22.02 3.12 -56.79
C THR A 712 -22.82 2.52 -55.63
N TYR A 713 -22.21 1.58 -54.92
CA TYR A 713 -22.71 1.04 -53.66
C TYR A 713 -21.75 1.41 -52.52
N SER A 714 -22.29 1.81 -51.36
CA SER A 714 -21.52 2.07 -50.13
C SER A 714 -21.75 0.95 -49.14
N ILE A 715 -20.66 0.39 -48.63
CA ILE A 715 -20.64 -0.54 -47.51
C ILE A 715 -20.25 0.27 -46.27
N THR A 716 -21.08 0.23 -45.25
CA THR A 716 -20.87 0.92 -43.96
C THR A 716 -20.80 -0.11 -42.85
N ASP A 717 -19.79 -0.02 -42.00
CA ASP A 717 -19.67 -0.84 -40.78
C ASP A 717 -20.50 -0.28 -39.60
N ALA A 718 -20.37 -0.89 -38.42
CA ALA A 718 -21.09 -0.48 -37.23
C ALA A 718 -20.52 0.80 -36.57
N ALA A 719 -19.24 1.13 -36.79
CA ALA A 719 -18.59 2.34 -36.28
C ALA A 719 -18.80 3.56 -37.20
N GLY A 720 -19.33 3.35 -38.40
CA GLY A 720 -19.63 4.37 -39.40
C GLY A 720 -18.54 4.54 -40.47
N ASN A 721 -17.51 3.69 -40.52
CA ASN A 721 -16.52 3.73 -41.59
C ASN A 721 -17.14 3.18 -42.88
N THR A 722 -16.71 3.72 -44.04
CA THR A 722 -17.35 3.44 -45.33
C THR A 722 -16.36 3.13 -46.45
N THR A 723 -16.76 2.21 -47.32
CA THR A 723 -16.07 1.91 -48.58
C THR A 723 -17.07 1.86 -49.73
N ASN A 724 -16.69 2.44 -50.88
CA ASN A 724 -17.51 2.42 -52.09
C ASN A 724 -17.01 1.38 -53.09
N VAL A 725 -17.93 0.63 -53.68
CA VAL A 725 -17.70 -0.28 -54.80
C VAL A 725 -18.55 0.10 -56.01
N PHE A 726 -18.08 -0.30 -57.19
CA PHE A 726 -18.59 0.19 -58.47
C PHE A 726 -19.01 -0.95 -59.39
N GLN A 727 -20.24 -0.90 -59.88
CA GLN A 727 -20.72 -1.74 -60.98
C GLN A 727 -20.69 -0.95 -62.29
N ILE A 728 -20.08 -1.53 -63.32
CA ILE A 728 -20.05 -0.96 -64.67
C ILE A 728 -21.19 -1.54 -65.51
N ILE A 729 -22.01 -0.66 -66.09
CA ILE A 729 -23.12 -1.02 -66.97
C ILE A 729 -22.87 -0.37 -68.33
N SER A 730 -22.61 -1.17 -69.36
CA SER A 730 -22.42 -0.69 -70.73
C SER A 730 -23.73 -0.78 -71.52
N VAL A 731 -24.21 0.36 -72.02
CA VAL A 731 -25.42 0.46 -72.83
C VAL A 731 -25.04 0.59 -74.29
N TYR A 732 -25.20 -0.49 -75.04
CA TYR A 732 -25.03 -0.52 -76.48
C TYR A 732 -26.34 -0.16 -77.18
N GLN A 733 -26.25 0.47 -78.34
CA GLN A 733 -27.42 0.74 -79.19
C GLN A 733 -27.27 0.04 -80.53
N SER A 734 -28.38 -0.48 -81.05
CA SER A 734 -28.44 -0.97 -82.42
C SER A 734 -28.24 0.20 -83.39
N GLU A 735 -27.20 0.14 -84.21
CA GLU A 735 -26.81 1.24 -85.09
C GLU A 735 -26.59 0.77 -86.53
N ILE A 736 -27.05 1.56 -87.49
CA ILE A 736 -26.82 1.32 -88.93
C ILE A 736 -25.56 2.04 -89.35
N LEU A 737 -24.49 1.29 -89.62
CA LEU A 737 -23.21 1.83 -90.09
C LEU A 737 -23.22 2.15 -91.59
N SER A 738 -23.90 1.32 -92.40
CA SER A 738 -24.04 1.56 -93.82
C SER A 738 -25.46 1.28 -94.29
N GLN A 739 -26.12 2.30 -94.83
CA GLN A 739 -27.46 2.19 -95.40
C GLN A 739 -27.45 1.34 -96.68
N PRO A 740 -28.56 0.65 -97.01
CA PRO A 740 -28.69 0.03 -98.32
C PRO A 740 -28.69 1.09 -99.41
N MET A 741 -27.96 0.81 -100.49
CA MET A 741 -27.84 1.74 -101.62
C MET A 741 -28.87 1.45 -102.70
N ASP A 742 -29.26 2.50 -103.42
CA ASP A 742 -30.08 2.40 -104.63
C ASP A 742 -29.41 1.47 -105.65
N VAL A 743 -30.21 0.61 -106.29
CA VAL A 743 -29.72 -0.31 -107.33
C VAL A 743 -30.40 0.00 -108.65
N ASN A 744 -29.57 0.24 -109.68
CA ASN A 744 -30.01 0.33 -111.06
C ASN A 744 -29.56 -0.93 -111.81
N THR A 745 -30.51 -1.66 -112.38
CA THR A 745 -30.19 -2.89 -113.13
C THR A 745 -31.09 -3.07 -114.34
N THR A 746 -30.93 -4.20 -115.06
CA THR A 746 -31.81 -4.64 -116.13
C THR A 746 -32.62 -5.87 -115.71
N ALA A 747 -33.82 -6.05 -116.28
CA ALA A 747 -34.63 -7.23 -116.00
C ALA A 747 -33.85 -8.55 -116.23
N GLY A 748 -34.01 -9.53 -115.33
CA GLY A 748 -33.34 -10.83 -115.42
C GLY A 748 -31.96 -10.94 -114.74
N THR A 749 -31.52 -9.94 -113.97
CA THR A 749 -30.26 -9.99 -113.19
C THR A 749 -30.52 -10.20 -111.70
N THR A 750 -29.69 -10.96 -111.00
CA THR A 750 -29.73 -11.02 -109.53
C THR A 750 -29.23 -9.70 -108.92
N VAL A 751 -29.90 -9.21 -107.89
CA VAL A 751 -29.60 -7.97 -107.17
C VAL A 751 -29.40 -8.25 -105.69
N VAL A 752 -28.52 -7.51 -105.04
CA VAL A 752 -28.31 -7.56 -103.58
C VAL A 752 -28.44 -6.16 -103.00
N PHE A 753 -29.24 -6.03 -101.95
CA PHE A 753 -29.22 -4.91 -101.03
C PHE A 753 -28.50 -5.34 -99.76
N SER A 754 -27.55 -4.55 -99.30
CA SER A 754 -26.71 -4.85 -98.13
C SER A 754 -26.83 -3.76 -97.08
N VAL A 755 -26.76 -4.14 -95.82
CA VAL A 755 -26.65 -3.22 -94.67
C VAL A 755 -25.47 -3.68 -93.80
N THR A 756 -24.78 -2.73 -93.17
CA THR A 756 -23.82 -3.01 -92.09
C THR A 756 -24.34 -2.34 -90.84
N ALA A 757 -24.34 -3.04 -89.72
CA ALA A 757 -24.89 -2.56 -88.46
C ALA A 757 -24.11 -3.14 -87.27
N ASN A 758 -24.13 -2.43 -86.14
CA ASN A 758 -23.55 -2.86 -84.87
C ASN A 758 -24.66 -3.21 -83.88
N ASN A 759 -24.36 -4.14 -82.96
CA ASN A 759 -25.24 -4.52 -81.84
C ASN A 759 -26.64 -4.99 -82.28
N VAL A 760 -26.71 -5.73 -83.39
CA VAL A 760 -27.93 -6.31 -83.96
C VAL A 760 -27.72 -7.80 -84.20
N ASP A 761 -28.77 -8.58 -83.97
CA ASP A 761 -28.82 -10.02 -84.29
C ASP A 761 -30.08 -10.40 -85.07
N GLN A 762 -31.01 -9.45 -85.26
CA GLN A 762 -32.26 -9.62 -85.97
C GLN A 762 -32.39 -8.63 -87.12
N TYR A 763 -32.82 -9.13 -88.27
CA TYR A 763 -33.05 -8.37 -89.49
C TYR A 763 -34.43 -8.71 -90.04
N GLN A 764 -35.13 -7.71 -90.57
CA GLN A 764 -36.38 -7.92 -91.30
C GLN A 764 -36.46 -6.95 -92.49
N TRP A 765 -36.19 -7.45 -93.69
CA TRP A 765 -36.36 -6.66 -94.90
C TRP A 765 -37.83 -6.41 -95.21
N GLN A 766 -38.12 -5.20 -95.69
CA GLN A 766 -39.43 -4.73 -96.06
C GLN A 766 -39.37 -4.08 -97.45
N VAL A 767 -40.48 -4.18 -98.19
CA VAL A 767 -40.64 -3.55 -99.50
C VAL A 767 -41.76 -2.52 -99.45
N SER A 768 -41.58 -1.41 -100.16
CA SER A 768 -42.61 -0.44 -100.47
C SER A 768 -42.87 -0.42 -101.97
N THR A 769 -44.14 -0.56 -102.35
CA THR A 769 -44.61 -0.54 -103.74
C THR A 769 -45.31 0.78 -104.11
N ASN A 770 -45.42 1.71 -103.15
CA ASN A 770 -46.12 2.98 -103.28
C ASN A 770 -45.20 4.19 -103.04
N GLY A 771 -43.93 4.09 -103.46
CA GLY A 771 -42.97 5.20 -103.39
C GLY A 771 -42.43 5.50 -101.98
N GLY A 772 -42.56 4.57 -101.03
CA GLY A 772 -42.05 4.72 -99.66
C GLY A 772 -43.10 5.12 -98.62
N VAL A 773 -44.39 5.20 -98.97
CA VAL A 773 -45.47 5.61 -98.06
C VAL A 773 -45.78 4.51 -97.04
N SER A 774 -45.82 3.25 -97.46
CA SER A 774 -45.95 2.11 -96.55
C SER A 774 -45.00 0.98 -96.94
N PHE A 775 -44.60 0.19 -95.94
CA PHE A 775 -43.68 -0.93 -96.10
C PHE A 775 -44.33 -2.21 -95.59
N SER A 776 -44.10 -3.32 -96.29
CA SER A 776 -44.57 -4.65 -95.90
C SER A 776 -43.38 -5.59 -95.72
N ASN A 777 -43.44 -6.45 -94.70
CA ASN A 777 -42.41 -7.46 -94.46
C ASN A 777 -42.29 -8.39 -95.66
N LEU A 778 -41.06 -8.61 -96.10
CA LEU A 778 -40.74 -9.65 -97.06
C LEU A 778 -40.68 -11.00 -96.34
N LEU A 779 -40.79 -12.07 -97.13
CA LEU A 779 -40.51 -13.44 -96.71
C LEU A 779 -39.52 -14.06 -97.71
N ASN A 780 -38.69 -15.00 -97.25
CA ASN A 780 -37.88 -15.80 -98.15
C ASN A 780 -38.82 -16.64 -99.05
N GLY A 781 -38.52 -16.71 -100.35
CA GLY A 781 -39.41 -17.26 -101.37
C GLY A 781 -39.95 -16.18 -102.31
N SER A 782 -40.66 -16.58 -103.37
CA SER A 782 -41.17 -15.67 -104.42
C SER A 782 -40.08 -14.78 -105.05
N GLY A 783 -38.84 -15.28 -105.10
CA GLY A 783 -37.69 -14.60 -105.68
C GLY A 783 -36.85 -13.77 -104.70
N TYR A 784 -37.19 -13.73 -103.41
CA TYR A 784 -36.37 -13.11 -102.37
C TYR A 784 -35.63 -14.17 -101.53
N SER A 785 -34.39 -13.90 -101.16
CA SER A 785 -33.59 -14.69 -100.21
C SER A 785 -32.76 -13.78 -99.31
N GLY A 786 -32.46 -14.21 -98.09
CA GLY A 786 -31.69 -13.40 -97.13
C GLY A 786 -32.51 -12.30 -96.43
N VAL A 787 -33.84 -12.40 -96.45
CA VAL A 787 -34.77 -11.41 -95.87
C VAL A 787 -34.59 -11.17 -94.36
N GLN A 788 -33.95 -12.09 -93.65
CA GLN A 788 -33.61 -11.97 -92.23
C GLN A 788 -32.10 -11.95 -91.99
N THR A 789 -31.35 -11.45 -92.98
CA THR A 789 -29.90 -11.29 -92.89
C THR A 789 -29.49 -9.88 -93.28
N SER A 790 -28.21 -9.54 -93.11
CA SER A 790 -27.63 -8.28 -93.56
C SER A 790 -27.70 -8.07 -95.08
N ASN A 791 -28.01 -9.12 -95.85
CA ASN A 791 -28.08 -9.06 -97.31
C ASN A 791 -29.43 -9.58 -97.83
N LEU A 792 -30.24 -8.71 -98.42
CA LEU A 792 -31.40 -9.11 -99.21
C LEU A 792 -30.97 -9.36 -100.64
N GLN A 793 -31.19 -10.57 -101.13
CA GLN A 793 -30.97 -10.93 -102.51
C GLN A 793 -32.30 -11.11 -103.24
N ILE A 794 -32.44 -10.43 -104.38
CA ILE A 794 -33.54 -10.58 -105.33
C ILE A 794 -33.02 -11.43 -106.50
N GLN A 795 -33.59 -12.60 -106.70
CA GLN A 795 -33.17 -13.56 -107.72
C GLN A 795 -33.51 -13.03 -109.12
N ALA A 796 -32.69 -13.41 -110.10
CA ALA A 796 -32.82 -13.00 -111.50
C ALA A 796 -34.24 -13.14 -112.08
N ASN A 797 -34.93 -14.24 -111.77
CA ASN A 797 -36.29 -14.51 -112.25
C ASN A 797 -37.36 -13.58 -111.65
N ALA A 798 -37.06 -12.88 -110.56
CA ALA A 798 -37.97 -11.96 -109.88
C ALA A 798 -37.62 -10.48 -110.10
N VAL A 799 -36.52 -10.17 -110.80
CA VAL A 799 -36.20 -8.81 -111.24
C VAL A 799 -36.89 -8.53 -112.56
N ASP A 800 -38.13 -8.02 -112.48
CA ASP A 800 -39.01 -7.69 -113.60
C ASP A 800 -39.47 -6.21 -113.55
N LEU A 801 -39.96 -5.67 -114.67
CA LEU A 801 -40.33 -4.25 -114.78
C LEU A 801 -41.46 -3.80 -113.83
N GLN A 802 -42.25 -4.71 -113.24
CA GLN A 802 -43.31 -4.35 -112.29
C GLN A 802 -42.76 -3.87 -110.95
N LYS A 803 -41.51 -4.25 -110.63
CA LYS A 803 -40.80 -3.81 -109.42
C LYS A 803 -40.00 -2.51 -109.63
N ASN A 804 -40.04 -1.94 -110.84
CA ASN A 804 -39.40 -0.66 -111.11
C ASN A 804 -40.02 0.44 -110.24
N GLY A 805 -39.18 1.13 -109.45
CA GLY A 805 -39.62 2.14 -108.50
C GLY A 805 -39.97 1.61 -107.11
N TYR A 806 -39.83 0.30 -106.86
CA TYR A 806 -39.97 -0.25 -105.51
C TYR A 806 -38.85 0.26 -104.61
N ARG A 807 -39.12 0.36 -103.31
CA ARG A 807 -38.10 0.71 -102.32
C ARG A 807 -37.93 -0.39 -101.28
N TYR A 808 -36.69 -0.69 -100.93
CA TYR A 808 -36.35 -1.72 -99.95
C TYR A 808 -35.69 -1.10 -98.73
N ARG A 809 -36.13 -1.48 -97.53
CA ARG A 809 -35.52 -1.11 -96.26
C ARG A 809 -35.42 -2.31 -95.34
N VAL A 810 -34.62 -2.24 -94.29
CA VAL A 810 -34.51 -3.27 -93.27
C VAL A 810 -34.82 -2.70 -91.90
N LEU A 811 -35.58 -3.46 -91.10
CA LEU A 811 -35.71 -3.23 -89.67
C LEU A 811 -34.66 -4.06 -88.95
N LEU A 812 -33.94 -3.45 -88.02
CA LEU A 812 -32.84 -4.05 -87.30
C LEU A 812 -33.11 -4.00 -85.81
N SER A 813 -32.93 -5.11 -85.10
CA SER A 813 -33.09 -5.19 -83.65
C SER A 813 -32.04 -6.10 -83.03
N ASN A 814 -31.95 -6.02 -81.71
CA ASN A 814 -31.25 -6.99 -80.89
C ASN A 814 -32.29 -7.78 -80.10
N SER A 815 -32.23 -9.10 -80.11
CA SER A 815 -33.16 -9.97 -79.39
C SER A 815 -33.11 -9.80 -77.87
N ALA A 816 -32.00 -9.26 -77.35
CA ALA A 816 -31.81 -8.91 -75.95
C ALA A 816 -32.14 -7.45 -75.62
N ALA A 817 -32.67 -6.66 -76.57
CA ALA A 817 -33.11 -5.28 -76.35
C ALA A 817 -34.65 -5.18 -76.32
N SER A 818 -35.19 -4.40 -75.39
CA SER A 818 -36.60 -3.98 -75.41
C SER A 818 -36.88 -2.78 -76.33
N CYS A 819 -35.83 -2.10 -76.80
CA CYS A 819 -35.92 -0.96 -77.71
C CYS A 819 -36.57 -1.33 -79.05
N PRO A 820 -37.37 -0.43 -79.66
CA PRO A 820 -37.92 -0.66 -81.00
C PRO A 820 -36.85 -0.87 -82.06
N ALA A 821 -37.16 -1.67 -83.08
CA ALA A 821 -36.26 -1.91 -84.20
C ALA A 821 -35.93 -0.61 -84.97
N VAL A 822 -34.66 -0.43 -85.32
CA VAL A 822 -34.15 0.70 -86.11
C VAL A 822 -34.39 0.43 -87.58
N ALA A 823 -35.09 1.35 -88.26
CA ALA A 823 -35.36 1.24 -89.69
C ALA A 823 -34.24 1.88 -90.52
N SER A 824 -33.75 1.17 -91.55
CA SER A 824 -32.86 1.76 -92.55
C SER A 824 -33.57 2.80 -93.41
N LEU A 825 -32.79 3.67 -94.04
CA LEU A 825 -33.28 4.46 -95.17
C LEU A 825 -33.70 3.51 -96.30
N PRO A 826 -34.76 3.87 -97.05
CA PRO A 826 -35.25 3.03 -98.13
C PRO A 826 -34.43 3.22 -99.41
N ALA A 827 -33.83 2.14 -99.91
CA ALA A 827 -33.10 2.10 -101.17
C ALA A 827 -34.06 1.94 -102.36
N LEU A 828 -33.91 2.76 -103.38
CA LEU A 828 -34.67 2.72 -104.63
C LEU A 828 -34.18 1.61 -105.55
N PHE A 829 -35.13 0.87 -106.13
CA PHE A 829 -34.86 -0.15 -107.13
C PHE A 829 -35.33 0.28 -108.52
N THR A 830 -34.39 0.48 -109.44
CA THR A 830 -34.67 0.89 -110.83
C THR A 830 -34.32 -0.23 -111.80
N ILE A 831 -35.23 -0.55 -112.71
CA ILE A 831 -35.11 -1.66 -113.64
C ILE A 831 -35.31 -1.16 -115.07
N GLY A 832 -34.26 -1.26 -115.88
CA GLY A 832 -34.28 -0.99 -117.32
C GLY A 832 -34.46 -2.24 -118.18
N VAL A 833 -34.66 -2.02 -119.49
CA VAL A 833 -34.70 -3.09 -120.51
C VAL A 833 -33.33 -3.25 -121.17
N ARG A 834 -32.89 -4.49 -121.44
CA ARG A 834 -31.56 -4.81 -122.00
C ARG A 834 -31.36 -4.41 -123.47
N SER A 835 -32.42 -4.16 -124.24
CA SER A 835 -32.34 -3.74 -125.64
C SER A 835 -33.60 -3.04 -126.10
N ILE A 836 -33.48 -1.85 -126.71
CA ILE A 836 -34.54 -1.18 -127.48
C ILE A 836 -34.19 -1.41 -128.96
N ILE A 837 -35.00 -2.18 -129.70
CA ILE A 837 -34.85 -2.27 -131.17
C ILE A 837 -35.66 -1.13 -131.80
N THR A 838 -34.99 -0.12 -132.35
CA THR A 838 -35.58 0.87 -133.25
C THR A 838 -34.71 1.04 -134.50
N ASN A 839 -35.29 0.85 -135.69
CA ASN A 839 -34.65 1.21 -136.96
C ASN A 839 -35.61 2.09 -137.79
N ARG A 840 -35.30 3.40 -137.87
CA ARG A 840 -35.89 4.34 -138.83
C ARG A 840 -34.78 5.31 -139.26
N ARG A 841 -34.25 5.15 -140.48
CA ARG A 841 -33.30 6.09 -141.11
C ARG A 841 -34.06 7.25 -141.78
N ILE A 842 -33.53 8.45 -141.54
CA ILE A 842 -33.98 9.82 -141.86
C ILE A 842 -33.21 10.34 -143.08
N THR A 843 -33.69 11.38 -143.80
CA THR A 843 -32.91 12.57 -144.27
C THR A 843 -33.90 13.69 -144.70
N HIS A 844 -34.16 14.77 -143.94
CA HIS A 844 -33.52 16.11 -143.80
C HIS A 844 -33.55 17.04 -145.04
N ARG A 845 -34.32 18.17 -145.02
CA ARG A 845 -33.99 19.61 -144.65
C ARG A 845 -33.60 20.41 -145.92
N VAL A 846 -33.96 21.68 -146.23
CA VAL A 846 -34.21 22.96 -145.51
C VAL A 846 -35.04 23.87 -146.47
N ASN A 847 -35.83 24.87 -146.06
CA ASN A 847 -35.39 26.25 -145.76
C ASN A 847 -36.52 27.13 -145.20
N LYS A 848 -36.12 28.18 -144.48
CA LYS A 848 -36.94 29.22 -143.84
C LYS A 848 -37.76 30.05 -144.85
N ASN A 849 -39.08 30.04 -144.67
CA ASN A 849 -39.92 31.20 -144.31
C ASN A 849 -41.30 30.69 -143.91
#